data_AF-A0A372F2L5-F1
#
_entry.id   AF-A0A372F2L5-F1
#
_cell.length_a   1.000
_cell.length_b   1.000
_cell.length_c   1.000
_cell.angle_alpha   90.00
_cell.angle_beta   90.00
_cell.angle_gamma   90.00
#
_symmetry.space_group_name_H-M   'P 1'
#
loop_
_entity.id
_entity.type
_entity.pdbx_description
1 polymer ?
#
loop_
_entity_poly.entity_id
_entity_poly.type
_entity_poly.pdbx_seq_one_letter_code
_entity_poly.pdbx_strand_id
1 'polypeptide(L)'
;MKKKLYFLTLLFCYGVSAQTPKLVSDLIGNAYRPNKPMINVNGIIYFRANDGVYGEELWKTDGTSAGTVMIKDIYPSSNGSRLNYFANIGNTVYFAASDPVNGNELWKTSGTTASTVLVKNIVPNSDGSFPRELKNFNSTLYFSANSGELWKSDGTEAGTVLIKVFPVNNTIQSIIPGINTLFFTVDTPSGAQQLWKTNGTEGGTIILREFVSSTYAHITFNNELYFAADDGISGSELWKSDGTIANTKLVKDINEGPFGSGPGYLTVFNGFIYFSVYGNIYKSNGTEAGTTPVSSLDGYYLTNVNGALYFVDFENEYTVYKYNGTTFTLLRNFARYDNASPYITFFGLADGSVFFTAKEQEHGDELWKTDGTPAGTVITQDLRPGIQGSFPGNFIIDDGSIIYFLANDDNTGFEIWKKAGNANMTLVKDVEPNNFDGNPYNLAKLNNFLFFGATDQYSTHLFAVNNNNSSSYAQSLPGKNPSDFLAFNNLMYFSGEYFNGRELLMSDGVNSTQIKDIYTGTGGGGIQNSSNPTELTAVGSSFYFAATNLGDRELWKSNGTDVGTVLVKNINATGNSSPNHLIEFNGNLYFFANAGSATNLYESDGTSVGTVAIGPSNYTVDPINGEIARTSTKLYVQAFSSTSGEELFYLAGSTLTLLKDINAGSSGGTPLSSNPSNFTPVSDRLYFTADDGINGTELWKTDGTLATTTIVKDIKPGNSSPNINNLIKFNTNLFFSADDGINGQELWKSDGTPQGTLMIKDIVEGNGSSNPKNFCVVGNTLYFSAYHPRLGTELWKTDGTAGGTVLVYNLNDENDSELNDANPTQLINMNGTLYFAADNGLNGNELFNYKPCPLTGSFNQYTFAPSYTYHAVQTIEAYHKITQGRTLNYFAGNSVLLTPGFSVSANDAVSTRNNVFRAEARGCN
;
A
#
# COMPACT_ATOMS: atom_id res chain seq x y z
N MET A 1 -29.48 62.51 -31.59
CA MET A 1 -28.14 61.99 -31.23
C MET A 1 -28.22 61.33 -29.86
N LYS A 2 -27.96 60.02 -29.75
CA LYS A 2 -27.68 59.34 -28.46
C LYS A 2 -26.33 58.65 -28.60
N LYS A 3 -25.32 59.06 -27.83
CA LYS A 3 -24.01 58.39 -27.80
C LYS A 3 -24.21 56.98 -27.26
N LYS A 4 -23.83 55.95 -28.00
CA LYS A 4 -23.62 54.60 -27.45
C LYS A 4 -22.22 54.56 -26.85
N LEU A 5 -22.14 54.26 -25.57
CA LEU A 5 -20.89 53.95 -24.88
C LEU A 5 -20.54 52.49 -25.22
N TYR A 6 -19.34 52.24 -25.72
CA TYR A 6 -18.83 50.89 -25.94
C TYR A 6 -17.81 50.58 -24.85
N PHE A 7 -18.08 49.56 -24.03
CA PHE A 7 -17.08 48.98 -23.15
C PHE A 7 -16.24 47.98 -23.95
N LEU A 8 -14.92 48.16 -23.94
CA LEU A 8 -13.96 47.20 -24.45
C LEU A 8 -13.43 46.38 -23.27
N THR A 9 -13.85 45.13 -23.16
CA THR A 9 -13.30 44.19 -22.18
C THR A 9 -12.18 43.39 -22.85
N LEU A 10 -10.94 43.67 -22.48
CA LEU A 10 -9.79 42.81 -22.81
C LEU A 10 -9.78 41.63 -21.84
N LEU A 11 -9.93 40.40 -22.34
CA LEU A 11 -9.56 39.20 -21.59
C LEU A 11 -8.13 38.81 -21.97
N PHE A 12 -7.29 38.64 -20.96
CA PHE A 12 -6.04 37.89 -21.07
C PHE A 12 -6.34 36.43 -20.73
N CYS A 13 -5.99 35.51 -21.63
CA CYS A 13 -5.91 34.08 -21.28
C CYS A 13 -4.46 33.77 -20.86
N TYR A 14 -4.30 33.32 -19.62
CA TYR A 14 -3.16 32.50 -19.20
C TYR A 14 -3.54 31.02 -19.37
N GLY A 15 -2.61 30.09 -19.17
CA GLY A 15 -2.87 28.67 -19.32
C GLY A 15 -1.59 27.82 -19.41
N VAL A 16 -1.76 26.61 -19.93
CA VAL A 16 -0.85 25.47 -19.79
C VAL A 16 -0.74 24.66 -21.08
N SER A 17 -0.10 23.49 -21.03
CA SER A 17 -0.01 22.51 -22.12
C SER A 17 0.05 21.08 -21.54
N ALA A 18 -0.20 20.06 -22.38
CA ALA A 18 -0.16 18.64 -21.99
C ALA A 18 1.15 18.25 -21.30
N GLN A 19 1.08 17.30 -20.36
CA GLN A 19 2.16 16.99 -19.41
C GLN A 19 2.35 15.48 -19.25
N THR A 20 3.53 15.00 -18.88
CA THR A 20 3.82 13.56 -18.65
C THR A 20 4.21 13.29 -17.18
N PRO A 21 4.14 12.03 -16.70
CA PRO A 21 5.09 11.56 -15.68
C PRO A 21 6.55 11.97 -16.03
N LYS A 22 7.38 12.39 -15.07
CA LYS A 22 8.79 12.76 -15.35
C LYS A 22 9.74 11.61 -15.01
N LEU A 23 10.62 11.28 -15.96
CA LEU A 23 11.78 10.43 -15.71
C LEU A 23 12.60 11.01 -14.54
N VAL A 24 12.93 10.19 -13.56
CA VAL A 24 13.74 10.57 -12.37
C VAL A 24 15.21 10.78 -12.76
N SER A 25 15.79 9.79 -13.45
CA SER A 25 17.14 9.84 -14.00
C SER A 25 17.22 8.88 -15.17
N ASP A 26 18.07 9.18 -16.15
CA ASP A 26 18.30 8.33 -17.34
C ASP A 26 19.51 7.43 -17.08
N LEU A 27 19.27 6.24 -16.53
CA LEU A 27 20.33 5.30 -16.16
C LEU A 27 20.72 4.43 -17.35
N ILE A 28 21.44 5.01 -18.31
CA ILE A 28 21.81 4.46 -19.64
C ILE A 28 22.15 2.96 -19.61
N GLY A 29 21.16 2.07 -19.70
CA GLY A 29 21.42 0.66 -19.37
C GLY A 29 20.26 -0.33 -19.51
N ASN A 30 19.25 -0.03 -20.34
CA ASN A 30 18.13 -0.89 -20.78
C ASN A 30 18.00 -2.27 -20.09
N ALA A 31 17.61 -2.29 -18.81
CA ALA A 31 16.96 -3.42 -18.13
C ALA A 31 16.67 -3.13 -16.64
N TYR A 32 15.95 -2.05 -16.29
CA TYR A 32 15.13 -2.18 -15.09
C TYR A 32 14.08 -3.28 -15.36
N ARG A 33 13.95 -4.25 -14.46
CA ARG A 33 12.99 -5.36 -14.65
C ARG A 33 11.72 -5.09 -13.84
N PRO A 34 10.51 -5.13 -14.44
CA PRO A 34 9.23 -4.76 -13.82
C PRO A 34 8.72 -5.84 -12.83
N ASN A 35 9.56 -6.13 -11.84
CA ASN A 35 9.44 -7.23 -10.87
C ASN A 35 10.49 -7.14 -9.73
N LYS A 36 11.54 -6.31 -9.83
CA LYS A 36 12.53 -6.15 -8.75
C LYS A 36 12.02 -5.12 -7.73
N PRO A 37 12.02 -5.39 -6.42
CA PRO A 37 11.33 -4.55 -5.46
C PRO A 37 11.91 -3.14 -5.42
N MET A 38 11.04 -2.16 -5.19
CA MET A 38 11.39 -0.85 -4.63
C MET A 38 10.94 -0.85 -3.17
N ILE A 39 11.74 -0.29 -2.26
CA ILE A 39 11.29 -0.03 -0.89
C ILE A 39 11.55 1.41 -0.50
N ASN A 40 10.47 2.08 -0.09
CA ASN A 40 10.53 3.41 0.50
C ASN A 40 10.88 3.27 1.98
N VAL A 41 12.11 3.59 2.38
CA VAL A 41 12.38 3.80 3.81
C VAL A 41 12.12 5.26 4.14
N ASN A 42 10.82 5.57 4.01
CA ASN A 42 10.13 6.80 4.34
C ASN A 42 10.80 8.11 3.85
N GLY A 43 11.38 8.04 2.64
CA GLY A 43 11.78 9.18 1.80
C GLY A 43 12.98 8.93 0.88
N ILE A 44 13.65 7.77 1.00
CA ILE A 44 14.55 7.24 -0.02
C ILE A 44 13.95 5.94 -0.51
N ILE A 45 13.86 5.80 -1.83
CA ILE A 45 13.60 4.55 -2.50
C ILE A 45 14.94 3.84 -2.67
N TYR A 46 15.04 2.68 -2.05
CA TYR A 46 16.06 1.68 -2.37
C TYR A 46 15.49 0.84 -3.52
N PHE A 47 16.24 0.77 -4.62
CA PHE A 47 15.82 0.10 -5.85
C PHE A 47 17.01 -0.57 -6.53
N ARG A 48 16.78 -1.16 -7.71
CA ARG A 48 17.79 -1.94 -8.42
C ARG A 48 17.82 -1.58 -9.90
N ALA A 49 18.87 -0.90 -10.32
CA ALA A 49 19.03 -0.38 -11.67
C ALA A 49 20.35 -0.84 -12.32
N ASN A 50 20.50 -0.57 -13.61
CA ASN A 50 21.66 -0.93 -14.42
C ASN A 50 22.07 0.31 -15.21
N ASP A 51 23.32 0.75 -15.10
CA ASP A 51 23.86 1.90 -15.84
C ASP A 51 24.67 1.51 -17.08
N GLY A 52 24.50 0.27 -17.55
CA GLY A 52 25.19 -0.28 -18.71
C GLY A 52 26.70 -0.53 -18.50
N VAL A 53 27.26 -0.15 -17.34
CA VAL A 53 28.70 -0.28 -17.03
C VAL A 53 28.92 -1.35 -15.97
N TYR A 54 28.17 -1.33 -14.86
CA TYR A 54 28.35 -2.24 -13.72
C TYR A 54 27.24 -3.30 -13.58
N GLY A 55 26.28 -3.31 -14.49
CA GLY A 55 25.18 -4.28 -14.46
C GLY A 55 24.06 -3.94 -13.47
N GLU A 56 23.13 -4.89 -13.32
CA GLU A 56 21.90 -4.75 -12.53
C GLU A 56 22.16 -4.76 -10.98
N GLU A 57 22.59 -3.62 -10.40
CA GLU A 57 23.11 -3.40 -9.03
C GLU A 57 22.16 -2.72 -8.02
N LEU A 58 22.60 -2.46 -6.77
CA LEU A 58 21.84 -1.73 -5.73
C LEU A 58 21.97 -0.20 -5.87
N TRP A 59 20.83 0.49 -6.00
CA TRP A 59 20.73 1.94 -6.14
C TRP A 59 19.81 2.56 -5.08
N LYS A 60 19.97 3.87 -4.85
CA LYS A 60 19.02 4.69 -4.09
C LYS A 60 18.62 5.93 -4.89
N THR A 61 17.48 6.52 -4.53
CA THR A 61 16.96 7.75 -5.14
C THR A 61 16.01 8.49 -4.18
N ASP A 62 15.96 9.80 -4.34
CA ASP A 62 14.99 10.76 -3.78
C ASP A 62 14.08 11.38 -4.86
N GLY A 63 14.14 10.87 -6.09
CA GLY A 63 13.50 11.42 -7.29
C GLY A 63 14.37 12.40 -8.08
N THR A 64 15.42 12.95 -7.49
CA THR A 64 16.38 13.82 -8.20
C THR A 64 17.32 12.97 -9.06
N SER A 65 17.84 13.56 -10.14
CA SER A 65 18.64 12.80 -11.11
C SER A 65 20.04 12.44 -10.59
N ALA A 66 20.67 13.26 -9.73
CA ALA A 66 22.00 12.95 -9.15
C ALA A 66 21.92 12.52 -7.67
N GLY A 67 20.76 12.63 -7.01
CA GLY A 67 20.41 11.85 -5.82
C GLY A 67 20.06 10.38 -6.15
N THR A 68 19.88 10.07 -7.44
CA THR A 68 19.77 8.72 -7.99
C THR A 68 21.16 8.13 -8.25
N VAL A 69 21.66 7.31 -7.33
CA VAL A 69 23.04 6.79 -7.36
C VAL A 69 23.15 5.33 -6.94
N MET A 70 24.14 4.64 -7.52
CA MET A 70 24.54 3.30 -7.09
C MET A 70 25.16 3.35 -5.70
N ILE A 71 24.66 2.54 -4.78
CA ILE A 71 25.17 2.49 -3.39
C ILE A 71 26.48 1.71 -3.35
N LYS A 72 26.56 0.61 -4.11
CA LYS A 72 27.71 -0.27 -4.20
C LYS A 72 27.59 -1.15 -5.44
N ASP A 73 28.69 -1.27 -6.17
CA ASP A 73 28.95 -2.38 -7.09
C ASP A 73 29.21 -3.64 -6.22
N ILE A 74 28.18 -4.44 -5.99
CA ILE A 74 28.26 -5.66 -5.16
C ILE A 74 28.82 -6.82 -5.98
N TYR A 75 28.55 -6.88 -7.29
CA TYR A 75 29.13 -7.86 -8.21
C TYR A 75 29.96 -7.15 -9.30
N PRO A 76 31.30 -7.02 -9.14
CA PRO A 76 32.18 -6.25 -10.04
C PRO A 76 32.35 -6.79 -11.47
N SER A 77 31.26 -6.84 -12.23
CA SER A 77 31.19 -7.14 -13.66
C SER A 77 29.81 -6.77 -14.22
N SER A 78 29.66 -6.75 -15.54
CA SER A 78 28.39 -6.54 -16.24
C SER A 78 27.26 -7.54 -15.93
N ASN A 79 27.47 -8.52 -15.04
CA ASN A 79 26.44 -9.49 -14.64
C ASN A 79 25.48 -8.93 -13.57
N GLY A 80 25.94 -8.00 -12.72
CA GLY A 80 25.19 -7.42 -11.61
C GLY A 80 24.81 -8.38 -10.48
N SER A 81 24.54 -7.82 -9.30
CA SER A 81 24.37 -8.53 -8.02
C SER A 81 23.02 -9.19 -7.78
N ARG A 82 22.18 -9.40 -8.81
CA ARG A 82 20.93 -10.18 -8.71
C ARG A 82 20.01 -9.79 -7.55
N LEU A 83 19.95 -8.49 -7.23
CA LEU A 83 19.20 -7.94 -6.10
C LEU A 83 17.71 -8.35 -6.13
N ASN A 84 17.22 -8.90 -5.02
CA ASN A 84 15.83 -9.32 -4.84
C ASN A 84 15.37 -9.14 -3.39
N TYR A 85 14.05 -9.15 -3.19
CA TYR A 85 13.36 -9.07 -1.89
C TYR A 85 13.85 -7.95 -0.96
N PHE A 86 13.36 -6.72 -1.12
CA PHE A 86 13.62 -5.69 -0.13
C PHE A 86 12.73 -5.84 1.10
N ALA A 87 13.33 -5.59 2.25
CA ALA A 87 12.69 -5.41 3.54
C ALA A 87 13.39 -4.28 4.30
N ASN A 88 12.75 -3.72 5.33
CA ASN A 88 13.39 -2.78 6.23
C ASN A 88 13.09 -3.12 7.69
N ILE A 89 14.03 -2.84 8.59
CA ILE A 89 13.81 -2.83 10.04
C ILE A 89 14.49 -1.56 10.54
N GLY A 90 13.69 -0.55 10.91
CA GLY A 90 14.12 0.85 10.83
C GLY A 90 14.63 1.19 9.43
N ASN A 91 15.78 1.86 9.33
CA ASN A 91 16.58 2.00 8.10
C ASN A 91 17.87 1.18 8.19
N THR A 92 17.68 -0.11 8.47
CA THR A 92 18.48 -1.12 7.78
C THR A 92 17.57 -1.75 6.73
N VAL A 93 17.94 -1.60 5.46
CA VAL A 93 17.30 -2.30 4.35
C VAL A 93 18.00 -3.64 4.17
N TYR A 94 17.23 -4.72 4.25
CA TYR A 94 17.68 -6.08 4.01
C TYR A 94 17.27 -6.52 2.61
N PHE A 95 18.13 -7.29 1.95
CA PHE A 95 17.90 -7.79 0.60
C PHE A 95 18.73 -9.03 0.29
N ALA A 96 18.27 -9.81 -0.68
CA ALA A 96 19.06 -10.89 -1.27
C ALA A 96 19.94 -10.34 -2.38
N ALA A 97 21.24 -10.65 -2.40
CA ALA A 97 22.16 -10.25 -3.45
C ALA A 97 23.34 -11.21 -3.62
N SER A 98 23.93 -11.22 -4.82
CA SER A 98 25.07 -12.03 -5.21
C SER A 98 26.36 -11.23 -5.25
N ASP A 99 27.45 -11.79 -4.70
CA ASP A 99 28.82 -11.38 -5.03
C ASP A 99 29.61 -12.56 -5.65
N PRO A 100 30.79 -12.33 -6.29
CA PRO A 100 31.55 -13.39 -6.97
C PRO A 100 32.24 -14.42 -6.04
N VAL A 101 32.21 -14.20 -4.73
CA VAL A 101 32.92 -14.99 -3.70
C VAL A 101 31.94 -15.83 -2.87
N ASN A 102 30.76 -15.30 -2.57
CA ASN A 102 29.79 -15.85 -1.61
C ASN A 102 28.48 -16.33 -2.23
N GLY A 103 28.24 -16.14 -3.54
CA GLY A 103 26.96 -16.52 -4.17
C GLY A 103 25.80 -15.59 -3.76
N ASN A 104 24.55 -15.98 -4.04
CA ASN A 104 23.37 -15.19 -3.64
C ASN A 104 23.02 -15.41 -2.16
N GLU A 105 23.13 -14.37 -1.35
CA GLU A 105 23.08 -14.45 0.10
C GLU A 105 22.28 -13.29 0.72
N LEU A 106 22.16 -13.26 2.06
CA LEU A 106 21.48 -12.17 2.76
C LEU A 106 22.42 -10.98 2.96
N TRP A 107 22.00 -9.81 2.51
CA TRP A 107 22.72 -8.54 2.63
C TRP A 107 21.89 -7.51 3.39
N LYS A 108 22.59 -6.48 3.87
CA LYS A 108 21.97 -5.29 4.44
C LYS A 108 22.67 -4.01 3.98
N THR A 109 21.96 -2.89 4.03
CA THR A 109 22.50 -1.54 3.80
C THR A 109 21.76 -0.51 4.67
N SER A 110 22.41 0.60 4.98
CA SER A 110 21.77 1.82 5.49
C SER A 110 21.73 2.94 4.45
N GLY A 111 22.18 2.69 3.21
CA GLY A 111 22.26 3.70 2.14
C GLY A 111 23.67 4.12 1.72
N THR A 112 24.72 3.45 2.21
CA THR A 112 26.13 3.76 1.90
C THR A 112 26.95 2.53 1.52
N THR A 113 27.97 2.68 0.69
CA THR A 113 28.87 1.58 0.25
C THR A 113 29.51 0.82 1.42
N ALA A 114 29.83 1.52 2.51
CA ALA A 114 30.39 0.94 3.73
C ALA A 114 29.37 0.14 4.55
N SER A 115 28.10 0.59 4.59
CA SER A 115 27.00 -0.12 5.23
C SER A 115 26.50 -1.33 4.44
N THR A 116 26.75 -1.36 3.13
CA THR A 116 26.30 -2.42 2.22
C THR A 116 27.18 -3.66 2.38
N VAL A 117 26.78 -4.57 3.28
CA VAL A 117 27.55 -5.74 3.68
C VAL A 117 26.71 -7.01 3.68
N LEU A 118 27.40 -8.13 3.45
CA LEU A 118 26.89 -9.47 3.66
C LEU A 118 26.52 -9.64 5.15
N VAL A 119 25.32 -10.13 5.44
CA VAL A 119 24.85 -10.43 6.80
C VAL A 119 25.38 -11.79 7.24
N LYS A 120 25.32 -12.78 6.35
CA LYS A 120 25.85 -14.12 6.54
C LYS A 120 26.11 -14.77 5.19
N ASN A 121 27.21 -15.51 5.07
CA ASN A 121 27.34 -16.54 4.05
C ASN A 121 26.62 -17.80 4.58
N ILE A 122 25.36 -18.01 4.19
CA ILE A 122 24.54 -19.13 4.68
C ILE A 122 24.97 -20.43 4.01
N VAL A 123 25.31 -20.40 2.71
CA VAL A 123 25.88 -21.55 2.00
C VAL A 123 27.26 -21.20 1.43
N PRO A 124 28.37 -21.69 2.03
CA PRO A 124 29.73 -21.34 1.63
C PRO A 124 30.17 -22.06 0.33
N ASN A 125 29.52 -21.71 -0.77
CA ASN A 125 29.87 -22.07 -2.15
C ASN A 125 29.55 -20.90 -3.11
N SER A 126 29.79 -21.08 -4.40
CA SER A 126 29.59 -20.03 -5.42
C SER A 126 28.13 -19.77 -5.82
N ASP A 127 27.20 -20.63 -5.41
CA ASP A 127 25.79 -20.52 -5.78
C ASP A 127 25.04 -19.69 -4.72
N GLY A 128 25.35 -19.91 -3.44
CA GLY A 128 24.74 -19.23 -2.29
C GLY A 128 23.35 -19.75 -1.91
N SER A 129 22.80 -19.20 -0.83
CA SER A 129 21.54 -19.63 -0.21
C SER A 129 20.24 -19.15 -0.86
N PHE A 130 20.28 -18.15 -1.74
CA PHE A 130 19.11 -17.52 -2.37
C PHE A 130 17.97 -17.13 -1.40
N PRO A 131 18.16 -16.16 -0.50
CA PRO A 131 17.10 -15.69 0.40
C PRO A 131 15.87 -15.16 -0.35
N ARG A 132 14.68 -15.49 0.15
CA ARG A 132 13.38 -15.10 -0.42
C ARG A 132 12.39 -14.70 0.65
N GLU A 133 11.34 -13.99 0.26
CA GLU A 133 10.20 -13.69 1.13
C GLU A 133 10.55 -12.87 2.39
N LEU A 134 11.59 -12.02 2.30
CA LEU A 134 11.91 -10.98 3.28
C LEU A 134 10.73 -10.01 3.46
N LYS A 135 10.53 -9.47 4.67
CA LYS A 135 9.44 -8.53 5.00
C LYS A 135 9.91 -7.38 5.90
N ASN A 136 9.25 -6.22 5.85
CA ASN A 136 9.42 -5.09 6.77
C ASN A 136 8.93 -5.48 8.18
N PHE A 137 9.77 -6.11 9.01
CA PHE A 137 9.23 -7.04 10.02
C PHE A 137 10.10 -7.31 11.26
N ASN A 138 9.37 -7.47 12.37
CA ASN A 138 9.64 -8.40 13.47
C ASN A 138 10.99 -8.38 14.22
N SER A 139 11.67 -7.23 14.31
CA SER A 139 12.92 -7.04 15.10
C SER A 139 14.05 -8.01 14.77
N THR A 140 13.82 -8.75 13.68
CA THR A 140 14.37 -10.02 13.24
C THR A 140 13.68 -10.20 11.89
N LEU A 141 14.44 -10.09 10.81
CA LEU A 141 14.01 -10.41 9.46
C LEU A 141 13.65 -11.89 9.38
N TYR A 142 12.60 -12.24 8.64
CA TYR A 142 12.24 -13.62 8.32
C TYR A 142 12.22 -13.82 6.81
N PHE A 143 12.69 -15.00 6.38
CA PHE A 143 12.91 -15.32 4.98
C PHE A 143 13.01 -16.84 4.79
N SER A 144 12.79 -17.32 3.57
CA SER A 144 13.16 -18.67 3.16
C SER A 144 14.49 -18.68 2.41
N ALA A 145 15.19 -19.80 2.40
CA ALA A 145 16.44 -20.00 1.67
C ALA A 145 16.56 -21.45 1.18
N ASN A 146 17.59 -21.74 0.40
CA ASN A 146 17.96 -23.08 -0.10
C ASN A 146 16.82 -23.86 -0.78
N SER A 147 15.83 -23.14 -1.33
CA SER A 147 14.63 -23.70 -1.99
C SER A 147 13.97 -24.84 -1.19
N GLY A 148 13.98 -24.72 0.14
CA GLY A 148 13.53 -25.78 1.05
C GLY A 148 13.76 -25.49 2.55
N GLU A 149 14.25 -24.31 2.93
CA GLU A 149 14.52 -23.95 4.33
C GLU A 149 13.85 -22.64 4.74
N LEU A 150 13.52 -22.53 6.02
CA LEU A 150 12.98 -21.35 6.69
C LEU A 150 14.01 -20.77 7.66
N TRP A 151 14.22 -19.45 7.64
CA TRP A 151 15.28 -18.75 8.35
C TRP A 151 14.79 -17.47 9.04
N LYS A 152 15.55 -17.00 10.03
CA LYS A 152 15.46 -15.64 10.58
C LYS A 152 16.82 -14.98 10.70
N SER A 153 16.84 -13.65 10.79
CA SER A 153 18.05 -12.85 10.98
C SER A 153 17.76 -11.58 11.78
N ASP A 154 18.44 -11.35 12.91
CA ASP A 154 18.47 -10.03 13.58
C ASP A 154 19.36 -9.00 12.85
N GLY A 155 19.86 -9.34 11.66
CA GLY A 155 20.82 -8.56 10.89
C GLY A 155 22.28 -8.82 11.23
N THR A 156 22.59 -9.83 12.05
CA THR A 156 23.97 -10.28 12.33
C THR A 156 24.22 -11.69 11.81
N GLU A 157 25.49 -12.07 11.61
CA GLU A 157 25.86 -13.42 11.19
C GLU A 157 25.48 -14.49 12.23
N ALA A 158 25.56 -14.14 13.51
CA ALA A 158 25.20 -15.04 14.61
C ALA A 158 23.68 -15.23 14.74
N GLY A 159 22.90 -14.16 14.67
CA GLY A 159 21.44 -14.19 14.74
C GLY A 159 20.75 -14.60 13.43
N THR A 160 21.50 -14.79 12.35
CA THR A 160 21.00 -15.41 11.11
C THR A 160 21.00 -16.93 11.23
N VAL A 161 19.84 -17.52 11.54
CA VAL A 161 19.70 -18.92 11.94
C VAL A 161 18.58 -19.66 11.21
N LEU A 162 18.86 -20.94 10.94
CA LEU A 162 17.92 -21.90 10.36
C LEU A 162 16.83 -22.24 11.38
N ILE A 163 15.58 -22.23 10.93
CA ILE A 163 14.40 -22.53 11.73
C ILE A 163 13.87 -23.92 11.42
N LYS A 164 13.80 -24.28 10.13
CA LYS A 164 13.35 -25.60 9.70
C LYS A 164 13.86 -25.92 8.30
N VAL A 165 14.24 -27.18 8.09
CA VAL A 165 14.43 -27.78 6.75
C VAL A 165 13.15 -28.54 6.40
N PHE A 166 12.61 -28.29 5.22
CA PHE A 166 11.48 -29.02 4.66
C PHE A 166 11.97 -30.16 3.75
N PRO A 167 11.14 -31.17 3.44
CA PRO A 167 11.51 -32.23 2.51
C PRO A 167 11.95 -31.68 1.15
N VAL A 168 12.83 -32.42 0.47
CA VAL A 168 13.40 -32.01 -0.82
C VAL A 168 12.29 -31.74 -1.85
N ASN A 169 12.36 -30.57 -2.50
CA ASN A 169 11.39 -30.00 -3.44
C ASN A 169 10.12 -29.37 -2.82
N ASN A 170 10.01 -29.24 -1.50
CA ASN A 170 9.03 -28.33 -0.89
C ASN A 170 9.51 -26.88 -1.01
N THR A 171 8.63 -25.95 -1.41
CA THR A 171 9.00 -24.53 -1.59
C THR A 171 8.14 -23.62 -0.72
N ILE A 172 8.75 -22.82 0.15
CA ILE A 172 8.04 -21.75 0.87
C ILE A 172 7.69 -20.64 -0.13
N GLN A 173 6.39 -20.37 -0.32
CA GLN A 173 5.90 -19.47 -1.36
C GLN A 173 5.62 -18.05 -0.85
N SER A 174 4.91 -17.92 0.28
CA SER A 174 4.56 -16.62 0.83
C SER A 174 4.66 -16.60 2.34
N ILE A 175 5.41 -15.63 2.85
CA ILE A 175 5.53 -15.25 4.26
C ILE A 175 4.56 -14.10 4.46
N ILE A 176 3.51 -14.26 5.29
CA ILE A 176 2.32 -13.42 5.29
C ILE A 176 2.09 -12.58 6.59
N PRO A 177 2.79 -11.43 6.79
CA PRO A 177 2.65 -10.33 7.80
C PRO A 177 1.22 -9.84 8.19
N GLY A 178 0.97 -8.67 8.82
CA GLY A 178 1.71 -7.47 9.25
C GLY A 178 2.13 -7.23 10.72
N ILE A 179 1.66 -7.93 11.77
CA ILE A 179 1.80 -7.46 13.19
C ILE A 179 1.52 -8.43 14.41
N ASN A 180 1.11 -9.73 14.37
CA ASN A 180 1.30 -10.62 15.57
C ASN A 180 1.16 -12.14 15.58
N THR A 181 0.31 -12.77 14.78
CA THR A 181 0.36 -14.23 14.73
C THR A 181 0.22 -14.72 13.32
N LEU A 182 1.10 -15.67 13.07
CA LEU A 182 1.99 -15.64 11.95
C LEU A 182 1.89 -17.03 11.30
N PHE A 183 1.83 -17.05 9.96
CA PHE A 183 1.68 -18.22 9.12
C PHE A 183 2.03 -17.91 7.62
N PHE A 184 2.37 -18.95 6.85
CA PHE A 184 3.05 -18.91 5.53
C PHE A 184 2.66 -20.10 4.63
N THR A 185 2.73 -19.96 3.30
CA THR A 185 2.48 -21.05 2.34
C THR A 185 3.73 -21.88 2.03
N VAL A 186 3.52 -23.18 1.83
CA VAL A 186 4.49 -24.16 1.31
C VAL A 186 3.85 -24.97 0.19
N ASP A 187 4.45 -24.91 -1.00
CA ASP A 187 4.13 -25.81 -2.11
C ASP A 187 4.75 -27.20 -1.87
N THR A 188 3.98 -28.24 -2.16
CA THR A 188 4.44 -29.64 -2.18
C THR A 188 4.82 -30.09 -3.60
N PRO A 189 5.66 -31.14 -3.75
CA PRO A 189 5.98 -31.71 -5.06
C PRO A 189 4.77 -32.31 -5.79
N SER A 190 3.68 -32.59 -5.06
CA SER A 190 2.38 -33.02 -5.57
C SER A 190 1.55 -31.88 -6.20
N GLY A 191 2.00 -30.63 -6.12
CA GLY A 191 1.26 -29.44 -6.58
C GLY A 191 0.20 -28.94 -5.60
N ALA A 192 0.07 -29.56 -4.42
CA ALA A 192 -0.82 -29.12 -3.37
C ALA A 192 -0.17 -28.02 -2.52
N GLN A 193 -0.97 -27.04 -2.09
CA GLN A 193 -0.53 -25.92 -1.26
C GLN A 193 -0.90 -26.13 0.19
N GLN A 194 0.11 -26.16 1.05
CA GLN A 194 -0.06 -26.18 2.49
C GLN A 194 0.07 -24.75 3.01
N LEU A 195 -0.78 -24.33 3.95
CA LEU A 195 -0.46 -23.18 4.79
C LEU A 195 -0.07 -23.68 6.19
N TRP A 196 0.93 -23.02 6.75
CA TRP A 196 1.70 -23.44 7.90
C TRP A 196 1.84 -22.26 8.86
N LYS A 197 1.97 -22.52 10.15
CA LYS A 197 2.49 -21.56 11.15
C LYS A 197 3.84 -22.01 11.67
N THR A 198 4.65 -21.11 12.21
CA THR A 198 6.04 -21.40 12.54
C THR A 198 6.51 -20.88 13.91
N ASN A 199 7.01 -21.81 14.72
CA ASN A 199 7.30 -21.62 16.15
C ASN A 199 8.48 -20.66 16.48
N GLY A 200 8.96 -19.86 15.52
CA GLY A 200 10.24 -19.11 15.58
C GLY A 200 11.49 -19.97 15.73
N THR A 201 11.26 -21.28 15.69
CA THR A 201 12.06 -22.44 16.04
C THR A 201 11.38 -23.64 15.37
N GLU A 202 12.08 -24.75 15.21
CA GLU A 202 11.52 -25.90 14.49
C GLU A 202 10.29 -26.52 15.18
N GLY A 203 10.30 -26.63 16.52
CA GLY A 203 9.37 -27.45 17.28
C GLY A 203 7.91 -27.02 17.19
N GLY A 204 7.65 -25.71 17.08
CA GLY A 204 6.31 -25.17 16.82
C GLY A 204 6.01 -24.93 15.34
N THR A 205 6.84 -25.40 14.41
CA THR A 205 6.64 -25.26 12.96
C THR A 205 6.01 -26.52 12.39
N ILE A 206 4.69 -26.45 12.18
CA ILE A 206 3.81 -27.60 11.98
C ILE A 206 2.92 -27.45 10.75
N ILE A 207 2.65 -28.57 10.08
CA ILE A 207 1.65 -28.67 9.01
C ILE A 207 0.24 -28.55 9.61
N LEU A 208 -0.63 -27.86 8.91
CA LEU A 208 -1.98 -27.53 9.38
C LEU A 208 -3.05 -28.06 8.42
N ARG A 209 -3.19 -27.47 7.22
CA ARG A 209 -3.99 -27.99 6.11
C ARG A 209 -3.34 -27.74 4.75
N GLU A 210 -3.63 -28.70 3.89
CA GLU A 210 -3.30 -28.77 2.48
C GLU A 210 -4.55 -28.50 1.62
N PHE A 211 -4.37 -27.75 0.53
CA PHE A 211 -5.36 -27.37 -0.48
C PHE A 211 -4.91 -27.84 -1.86
N VAL A 212 -5.87 -27.95 -2.79
CA VAL A 212 -5.56 -28.17 -4.20
C VAL A 212 -4.90 -26.92 -4.78
N SER A 213 -5.36 -25.73 -4.41
CA SER A 213 -4.66 -24.46 -4.62
C SER A 213 -5.11 -23.40 -3.62
N SER A 214 -4.22 -22.46 -3.30
CA SER A 214 -4.55 -21.16 -2.71
C SER A 214 -4.00 -20.04 -3.60
N THR A 215 -4.18 -18.79 -3.18
CA THR A 215 -3.93 -17.64 -4.04
C THR A 215 -3.11 -16.59 -3.30
N TYR A 216 -2.56 -15.60 -4.01
CA TYR A 216 -1.72 -14.53 -3.46
C TYR A 216 -2.52 -13.49 -2.63
N ALA A 217 -3.60 -13.93 -1.98
CA ALA A 217 -4.54 -13.14 -1.21
C ALA A 217 -4.01 -12.74 0.15
N HIS A 218 -4.52 -11.64 0.74
CA HIS A 218 -3.95 -11.06 1.96
C HIS A 218 -4.84 -9.97 2.63
N ILE A 219 -6.15 -10.23 2.86
CA ILE A 219 -7.13 -9.17 3.26
C ILE A 219 -8.32 -9.74 4.09
N THR A 220 -8.58 -9.28 5.35
CA THR A 220 -9.54 -9.98 6.28
C THR A 220 -10.39 -9.19 7.30
N PHE A 221 -11.32 -9.83 8.09
CA PHE A 221 -12.23 -9.28 9.14
C PHE A 221 -11.98 -9.73 10.60
N ASN A 222 -11.59 -8.80 11.49
CA ASN A 222 -11.51 -8.91 12.97
C ASN A 222 -10.79 -10.17 13.43
N ASN A 223 -9.49 -10.17 13.14
CA ASN A 223 -8.68 -11.34 12.91
C ASN A 223 -9.12 -12.07 11.65
N GLU A 224 -9.31 -13.39 11.75
CA GLU A 224 -9.62 -14.26 10.64
C GLU A 224 -8.64 -14.02 9.48
N LEU A 225 -7.32 -14.04 9.75
CA LEU A 225 -6.28 -14.08 8.71
C LEU A 225 -6.73 -15.19 7.74
N TYR A 226 -7.19 -14.90 6.51
CA TYR A 226 -7.86 -15.74 5.50
C TYR A 226 -7.96 -15.13 4.08
N PHE A 227 -8.16 -15.99 3.07
CA PHE A 227 -7.38 -15.96 1.81
C PHE A 227 -8.19 -16.03 0.48
N ALA A 228 -7.87 -16.99 -0.40
CA ALA A 228 -8.79 -17.68 -1.33
C ALA A 228 -8.17 -19.03 -1.72
N ALA A 229 -8.99 -20.05 -1.99
CA ALA A 229 -8.54 -21.38 -2.39
C ALA A 229 -9.54 -22.18 -3.25
N ASP A 230 -9.10 -23.36 -3.68
CA ASP A 230 -9.94 -24.52 -4.01
C ASP A 230 -9.51 -25.72 -3.16
N ASP A 231 -10.48 -26.39 -2.52
CA ASP A 231 -10.27 -27.49 -1.59
C ASP A 231 -10.40 -28.88 -2.23
N GLY A 232 -10.89 -28.97 -3.48
CA GLY A 232 -11.16 -30.22 -4.18
C GLY A 232 -12.48 -30.93 -3.81
N ILE A 233 -13.39 -30.29 -3.07
CA ILE A 233 -14.74 -30.82 -2.78
C ILE A 233 -15.80 -30.00 -3.53
N SER A 234 -15.89 -28.70 -3.25
CA SER A 234 -16.78 -27.76 -3.97
C SER A 234 -16.15 -26.38 -4.21
N GLY A 235 -14.84 -26.24 -3.96
CA GLY A 235 -14.02 -25.13 -4.42
C GLY A 235 -14.53 -23.75 -4.03
N SER A 236 -15.09 -22.94 -4.94
CA SER A 236 -15.15 -21.47 -4.76
C SER A 236 -16.54 -20.82 -4.79
N GLU A 237 -17.57 -21.52 -4.30
CA GLU A 237 -18.77 -20.90 -3.68
C GLU A 237 -18.44 -20.22 -2.32
N LEU A 238 -18.78 -20.64 -1.08
CA LEU A 238 -18.69 -19.80 0.17
C LEU A 238 -18.10 -20.42 1.52
N TRP A 239 -16.90 -20.13 2.13
CA TRP A 239 -16.40 -20.66 3.48
C TRP A 239 -15.40 -19.62 4.29
N LYS A 240 -14.92 -19.72 5.59
CA LYS A 240 -13.97 -18.85 6.49
C LYS A 240 -12.62 -19.38 7.20
N SER A 241 -11.69 -18.65 7.91
CA SER A 241 -10.49 -19.21 8.69
C SER A 241 -9.68 -18.38 9.78
N ASP A 242 -8.95 -19.00 10.76
CA ASP A 242 -7.86 -18.32 11.56
C ASP A 242 -6.90 -19.07 12.55
N GLY A 243 -7.22 -20.21 13.13
CA GLY A 243 -6.75 -20.59 14.49
C GLY A 243 -7.48 -21.74 15.26
N THR A 244 -8.74 -22.07 14.95
CA THR A 244 -9.41 -23.33 15.35
C THR A 244 -9.89 -24.38 14.28
N ILE A 245 -9.07 -24.88 13.29
CA ILE A 245 -9.17 -26.08 12.34
C ILE A 245 -10.25 -27.07 12.82
N ALA A 246 -11.56 -26.79 12.82
CA ALA A 246 -12.53 -27.75 13.35
C ALA A 246 -13.98 -27.51 13.02
N ASN A 247 -14.43 -26.28 12.84
CA ASN A 247 -15.83 -26.01 13.11
C ASN A 247 -16.76 -25.99 11.87
N THR A 248 -16.42 -26.26 10.62
CA THR A 248 -15.23 -26.80 9.92
C THR A 248 -15.71 -27.58 8.69
N LYS A 249 -16.44 -26.93 7.78
CA LYS A 249 -17.28 -27.47 6.67
C LYS A 249 -17.49 -26.34 5.59
N LEU A 250 -18.38 -26.34 4.59
CA LEU A 250 -18.18 -25.54 3.33
C LEU A 250 -19.15 -24.29 2.97
N VAL A 251 -19.71 -23.41 3.86
CA VAL A 251 -21.03 -22.61 3.93
C VAL A 251 -22.35 -23.29 3.55
N LYS A 252 -22.67 -23.40 2.26
CA LYS A 252 -24.08 -23.35 1.81
C LYS A 252 -24.74 -24.69 1.43
N ASP A 253 -26.07 -24.69 1.35
CA ASP A 253 -26.89 -25.67 0.64
C ASP A 253 -27.54 -25.01 -0.59
N ILE A 254 -27.10 -25.38 -1.81
CA ILE A 254 -27.96 -25.58 -3.01
C ILE A 254 -27.26 -26.34 -4.15
N ASN A 255 -25.91 -26.41 -4.19
CA ASN A 255 -25.17 -26.88 -5.37
C ASN A 255 -23.95 -27.75 -5.03
N GLU A 256 -23.49 -28.54 -6.00
CA GLU A 256 -22.29 -29.39 -5.90
C GLU A 256 -20.97 -28.58 -5.97
N GLY A 257 -21.02 -27.29 -6.34
CA GLY A 257 -19.87 -26.43 -6.61
C GLY A 257 -18.82 -26.98 -7.61
N PRO A 258 -19.17 -27.50 -8.82
CA PRO A 258 -18.25 -28.29 -9.64
C PRO A 258 -17.53 -27.55 -10.82
N PHE A 259 -17.71 -26.23 -11.00
CA PHE A 259 -17.23 -25.49 -12.18
C PHE A 259 -16.28 -24.30 -11.86
N GLY A 260 -16.82 -23.10 -11.64
CA GLY A 260 -16.15 -21.97 -11.00
C GLY A 260 -17.15 -21.18 -10.16
N SER A 261 -16.80 -20.52 -9.04
CA SER A 261 -17.68 -19.49 -8.45
C SER A 261 -17.05 -18.13 -8.13
N GLY A 262 -15.82 -18.03 -7.63
CA GLY A 262 -15.09 -16.75 -7.72
C GLY A 262 -15.56 -15.57 -6.83
N PRO A 263 -15.40 -15.66 -5.49
CA PRO A 263 -15.50 -14.58 -4.49
C PRO A 263 -15.22 -13.12 -4.96
N GLY A 264 -16.06 -12.16 -4.55
CA GLY A 264 -16.04 -10.79 -5.09
C GLY A 264 -16.21 -9.60 -4.11
N TYR A 265 -15.06 -9.15 -3.59
CA TYR A 265 -14.75 -7.90 -2.85
C TYR A 265 -15.03 -7.71 -1.36
N LEU A 266 -13.96 -7.25 -0.70
CA LEU A 266 -13.80 -7.09 0.74
C LEU A 266 -14.07 -5.64 1.18
N THR A 267 -15.04 -5.00 0.52
CA THR A 267 -15.25 -3.55 0.61
C THR A 267 -16.12 -3.07 1.75
N VAL A 268 -15.52 -2.38 2.72
CA VAL A 268 -16.20 -1.78 3.88
C VAL A 268 -16.70 -0.38 3.60
N PHE A 269 -17.93 -0.08 3.95
CA PHE A 269 -18.23 0.88 5.02
C PHE A 269 -19.58 0.46 5.62
N ASN A 270 -20.10 1.18 6.62
CA ASN A 270 -21.33 0.88 7.36
C ASN A 270 -21.32 -0.45 8.17
N GLY A 271 -20.84 -1.57 7.63
CA GLY A 271 -20.36 -2.73 8.39
C GLY A 271 -20.93 -4.12 8.07
N PHE A 272 -21.52 -4.39 6.91
CA PHE A 272 -22.12 -5.69 6.53
C PHE A 272 -21.92 -5.97 5.03
N ILE A 273 -21.10 -6.98 4.67
CA ILE A 273 -20.59 -7.17 3.29
C ILE A 273 -21.69 -7.20 2.23
N TYR A 274 -21.36 -6.83 0.99
CA TYR A 274 -22.09 -7.28 -0.19
C TYR A 274 -21.16 -8.18 -1.02
N PHE A 275 -21.70 -9.05 -1.87
CA PHE A 275 -20.85 -9.71 -2.86
C PHE A 275 -21.55 -9.91 -4.18
N SER A 276 -20.94 -10.68 -5.07
CA SER A 276 -20.96 -10.36 -6.47
C SER A 276 -21.57 -11.42 -7.36
N VAL A 277 -22.84 -11.76 -7.13
CA VAL A 277 -23.57 -12.86 -7.79
C VAL A 277 -23.54 -12.76 -9.33
N TYR A 278 -22.67 -13.53 -9.98
CA TYR A 278 -22.24 -13.35 -11.38
C TYR A 278 -21.68 -11.93 -11.65
N GLY A 279 -20.58 -11.60 -10.94
CA GLY A 279 -19.76 -10.38 -10.99
C GLY A 279 -20.54 -9.10 -10.66
N ASN A 280 -20.79 -8.75 -9.37
CA ASN A 280 -22.12 -8.20 -9.03
C ASN A 280 -22.62 -7.69 -7.63
N ILE A 281 -23.97 -7.83 -7.48
CA ILE A 281 -25.05 -7.66 -6.48
C ILE A 281 -25.27 -8.74 -5.37
N TYR A 282 -25.21 -8.36 -4.08
CA TYR A 282 -25.79 -9.12 -2.93
C TYR A 282 -25.82 -8.32 -1.60
N LYS A 283 -25.91 -8.99 -0.42
CA LYS A 283 -25.66 -8.57 1.00
C LYS A 283 -25.23 -9.80 1.84
N SER A 284 -24.36 -9.70 2.87
CA SER A 284 -23.46 -10.78 3.37
C SER A 284 -22.98 -10.71 4.84
N ASN A 285 -22.93 -11.87 5.54
CA ASN A 285 -22.08 -12.05 6.74
C ASN A 285 -21.39 -13.46 7.01
N GLY A 286 -21.76 -14.62 6.39
CA GLY A 286 -21.10 -15.98 6.42
C GLY A 286 -21.38 -17.11 7.48
N THR A 287 -21.98 -18.29 7.15
CA THR A 287 -22.68 -19.29 8.03
C THR A 287 -23.57 -18.76 9.19
N GLU A 288 -24.92 -18.80 9.01
CA GLU A 288 -26.09 -18.32 9.84
C GLU A 288 -27.08 -17.28 9.20
N ALA A 289 -26.79 -15.98 8.98
CA ALA A 289 -27.82 -14.94 8.74
C ALA A 289 -27.75 -13.92 7.55
N GLY A 290 -26.58 -13.56 6.99
CA GLY A 290 -26.38 -12.43 6.07
C GLY A 290 -26.77 -12.63 4.59
N THR A 291 -28.07 -12.78 4.28
CA THR A 291 -28.57 -12.99 2.90
C THR A 291 -29.73 -12.09 2.47
N THR A 292 -29.49 -11.14 1.56
CA THR A 292 -30.53 -10.53 0.70
C THR A 292 -29.98 -10.04 -0.64
N PRO A 293 -30.71 -10.19 -1.76
CA PRO A 293 -30.43 -9.49 -3.03
C PRO A 293 -30.97 -8.03 -3.03
N VAL A 294 -30.79 -7.31 -4.13
CA VAL A 294 -31.37 -5.96 -4.37
C VAL A 294 -32.14 -5.93 -5.72
N SER A 295 -31.73 -5.10 -6.69
CA SER A 295 -32.21 -5.04 -8.07
C SER A 295 -31.11 -4.41 -8.94
N SER A 296 -31.06 -4.75 -10.22
CA SER A 296 -30.15 -4.18 -11.23
C SER A 296 -30.32 -2.66 -11.37
N LEU A 297 -29.22 -1.93 -11.19
CA LEU A 297 -29.00 -0.49 -11.42
C LEU A 297 -27.48 -0.27 -11.25
N ASP A 298 -26.71 -0.22 -12.34
CA ASP A 298 -25.59 -1.16 -12.44
C ASP A 298 -24.14 -0.60 -12.33
N GLY A 299 -23.15 -1.46 -12.00
CA GLY A 299 -21.70 -1.11 -11.96
C GLY A 299 -20.72 -1.96 -11.10
N TYR A 300 -19.37 -1.79 -11.15
CA TYR A 300 -18.31 -2.74 -10.61
C TYR A 300 -17.21 -2.17 -9.62
N TYR A 301 -16.04 -2.81 -9.38
CA TYR A 301 -14.73 -2.46 -8.71
C TYR A 301 -14.61 -1.28 -7.71
N LEU A 302 -14.17 -1.52 -6.45
CA LEU A 302 -14.26 -0.53 -5.33
C LEU A 302 -12.97 -0.49 -4.26
N THR A 303 -11.53 1.21 -3.45
CA THR A 303 -10.64 1.67 -2.25
C THR A 303 -11.29 2.82 -1.38
N ASN A 304 -10.54 3.45 -0.46
CA ASN A 304 -11.02 4.02 0.81
C ASN A 304 -10.81 5.52 1.18
N VAL A 305 -11.88 6.25 1.51
CA VAL A 305 -11.86 7.56 2.21
C VAL A 305 -12.91 7.67 3.31
N ASN A 306 -12.66 8.55 4.30
CA ASN A 306 -13.61 9.34 5.12
C ASN A 306 -15.11 8.98 4.99
N GLY A 307 -15.51 7.80 5.46
CA GLY A 307 -16.91 7.35 5.49
C GLY A 307 -17.55 7.09 4.12
N ALA A 308 -16.78 6.81 3.07
CA ALA A 308 -17.31 6.52 1.73
C ALA A 308 -16.43 5.61 0.87
N LEU A 309 -17.12 4.85 0.02
CA LEU A 309 -16.67 3.88 -0.97
C LEU A 309 -16.91 4.44 -2.40
N TYR A 310 -16.54 3.75 -3.48
CA TYR A 310 -16.60 4.23 -4.88
C TYR A 310 -16.75 3.01 -5.85
N PHE A 311 -17.18 3.07 -7.13
CA PHE A 311 -17.47 1.85 -7.98
C PHE A 311 -17.00 1.78 -9.47
N VAL A 312 -17.77 1.37 -10.52
CA VAL A 312 -17.46 1.40 -12.01
C VAL A 312 -18.77 1.28 -12.81
N ASP A 313 -18.94 1.77 -14.06
CA ASP A 313 -20.21 1.70 -14.87
C ASP A 313 -19.92 1.69 -16.39
N PHE A 314 -20.97 1.50 -17.21
CA PHE A 314 -20.98 1.56 -18.68
C PHE A 314 -21.63 2.85 -19.26
N GLU A 315 -22.67 3.42 -18.63
CA GLU A 315 -23.62 4.36 -19.26
C GLU A 315 -23.00 5.69 -19.74
N ASN A 316 -22.36 6.46 -18.85
CA ASN A 316 -22.07 7.88 -19.12
C ASN A 316 -20.72 8.10 -19.83
N GLU A 317 -20.59 7.50 -21.01
CA GLU A 317 -19.38 7.48 -21.87
C GLU A 317 -18.21 6.65 -21.25
N TYR A 318 -18.55 5.49 -20.65
CA TYR A 318 -17.73 4.54 -19.85
C TYR A 318 -17.10 5.20 -18.60
N THR A 319 -17.05 4.54 -17.41
CA THR A 319 -17.43 5.32 -16.20
C THR A 319 -16.63 5.01 -14.82
N VAL A 320 -16.09 5.77 -13.72
CA VAL A 320 -15.93 7.09 -12.81
C VAL A 320 -17.02 7.95 -11.85
N TYR A 321 -17.90 7.36 -10.98
CA TYR A 321 -18.76 7.74 -9.78
C TYR A 321 -18.33 7.08 -8.40
N LYS A 322 -18.60 7.74 -7.25
CA LYS A 322 -18.55 7.40 -5.79
C LYS A 322 -19.69 6.48 -5.24
N TYR A 323 -19.62 6.04 -3.96
CA TYR A 323 -20.65 5.38 -3.11
C TYR A 323 -20.62 5.80 -1.61
N ASN A 324 -21.76 6.04 -0.96
CA ASN A 324 -21.82 6.40 0.48
C ASN A 324 -22.46 5.33 1.39
N GLY A 325 -22.66 4.12 0.87
CA GLY A 325 -23.38 3.03 1.54
C GLY A 325 -24.88 2.96 1.28
N THR A 326 -25.45 3.95 0.60
CA THR A 326 -26.84 3.91 0.10
C THR A 326 -26.95 4.34 -1.35
N THR A 327 -26.14 5.33 -1.74
CA THR A 327 -26.23 6.07 -2.99
C THR A 327 -24.89 6.12 -3.67
N PHE A 328 -24.91 5.86 -4.97
CA PHE A 328 -23.80 5.89 -5.90
C PHE A 328 -23.82 7.25 -6.66
N THR A 329 -22.67 7.95 -6.83
CA THR A 329 -22.62 9.37 -7.25
C THR A 329 -21.50 9.73 -8.23
N LEU A 330 -21.79 10.19 -9.47
CA LEU A 330 -20.74 10.56 -10.47
C LEU A 330 -19.71 11.54 -9.92
N LEU A 331 -18.41 11.30 -10.17
CA LEU A 331 -17.35 12.25 -9.80
C LEU A 331 -16.71 12.95 -11.00
N ARG A 332 -16.21 12.24 -12.01
CA ARG A 332 -15.62 12.89 -13.19
C ARG A 332 -15.34 11.94 -14.34
N ASN A 333 -15.76 12.28 -15.57
CA ASN A 333 -15.23 11.52 -16.69
C ASN A 333 -13.74 11.84 -16.91
N PHE A 334 -12.84 10.89 -16.61
CA PHE A 334 -11.49 10.91 -17.16
C PHE A 334 -11.56 10.11 -18.45
N ALA A 335 -11.57 10.75 -19.61
CA ALA A 335 -11.88 10.11 -20.90
C ALA A 335 -10.65 9.55 -21.63
N ARG A 336 -10.83 8.83 -22.75
CA ARG A 336 -9.77 8.34 -23.66
C ARG A 336 -9.90 8.99 -25.06
N TYR A 337 -8.78 9.40 -25.66
CA TYR A 337 -8.73 10.27 -26.85
C TYR A 337 -7.41 10.14 -27.67
N ASP A 338 -6.25 10.09 -27.00
CA ASP A 338 -4.93 9.70 -27.54
C ASP A 338 -4.38 8.42 -26.84
N ASN A 339 -3.14 8.37 -26.32
CA ASN A 339 -2.45 7.09 -26.07
C ASN A 339 -2.58 6.58 -24.62
N ALA A 340 -1.93 7.18 -23.62
CA ALA A 340 -1.67 6.49 -22.35
C ALA A 340 -2.78 6.55 -21.29
N SER A 341 -3.03 5.40 -20.68
CA SER A 341 -3.94 5.21 -19.54
C SER A 341 -3.53 6.06 -18.30
N PRO A 342 -4.26 6.03 -17.17
CA PRO A 342 -4.11 7.03 -16.11
C PRO A 342 -3.60 6.54 -14.74
N TYR A 343 -3.37 7.41 -13.74
CA TYR A 343 -2.91 7.01 -12.38
C TYR A 343 -3.59 7.79 -11.24
N ILE A 344 -3.57 7.32 -9.95
CA ILE A 344 -4.46 7.77 -8.82
C ILE A 344 -4.29 6.95 -7.47
N THR A 345 -4.57 7.35 -6.19
CA THR A 345 -4.99 6.42 -5.04
C THR A 345 -5.68 7.12 -3.82
N PHE A 346 -6.10 6.47 -2.67
CA PHE A 346 -6.68 7.01 -1.40
C PHE A 346 -5.73 6.99 -0.17
N PHE A 347 -5.93 8.00 0.71
CA PHE A 347 -5.02 8.59 1.71
C PHE A 347 -5.63 9.88 2.39
N GLY A 348 -6.93 9.94 2.71
CA GLY A 348 -7.68 11.22 2.90
C GLY A 348 -7.42 12.05 4.19
N LEU A 349 -7.82 13.33 4.18
CA LEU A 349 -7.66 14.27 5.33
C LEU A 349 -8.83 14.29 6.32
N ALA A 350 -8.58 14.74 7.55
CA ALA A 350 -9.58 14.87 8.62
C ALA A 350 -10.52 16.08 8.48
N ASP A 351 -10.16 17.08 7.66
CA ASP A 351 -11.10 18.12 7.22
C ASP A 351 -12.16 17.60 6.22
N GLY A 352 -12.15 16.29 5.93
CA GLY A 352 -13.09 15.60 5.06
C GLY A 352 -12.64 15.54 3.60
N SER A 353 -11.60 16.29 3.22
CA SER A 353 -11.18 16.49 1.82
C SER A 353 -11.00 15.18 1.04
N VAL A 354 -11.60 15.16 -0.15
CA VAL A 354 -11.55 14.06 -1.13
C VAL A 354 -10.53 14.39 -2.23
N PHE A 355 -9.26 14.50 -1.85
CA PHE A 355 -8.03 14.65 -2.66
C PHE A 355 -7.76 13.50 -3.65
N PHE A 356 -8.74 13.10 -4.45
CA PHE A 356 -8.56 12.06 -5.46
C PHE A 356 -7.52 12.52 -6.52
N THR A 357 -6.70 11.66 -7.12
CA THR A 357 -5.50 12.08 -7.88
C THR A 357 -5.49 11.75 -9.38
N ALA A 358 -6.48 12.17 -10.22
CA ALA A 358 -6.37 12.01 -11.69
C ALA A 358 -6.30 13.29 -12.51
N LYS A 359 -5.39 13.25 -13.49
CA LYS A 359 -5.20 14.20 -14.59
C LYS A 359 -5.85 13.69 -15.88
N GLU A 360 -5.94 14.58 -16.87
CA GLU A 360 -6.46 14.31 -18.21
C GLU A 360 -5.80 15.25 -19.24
N GLN A 361 -5.45 14.71 -20.40
CA GLN A 361 -4.87 15.32 -21.61
C GLN A 361 -3.96 16.55 -21.36
N GLU A 362 -4.56 17.73 -21.32
CA GLU A 362 -3.87 19.01 -21.37
C GLU A 362 -3.21 19.41 -20.03
N HIS A 363 -3.42 18.71 -18.89
CA HIS A 363 -2.85 19.22 -17.63
C HIS A 363 -2.73 18.34 -16.35
N GLY A 364 -1.57 18.46 -15.67
CA GLY A 364 -1.47 18.70 -14.22
C GLY A 364 -0.96 17.56 -13.35
N ASP A 365 0.25 17.65 -12.77
CA ASP A 365 0.80 16.61 -11.88
C ASP A 365 1.18 17.07 -10.45
N GLU A 366 0.27 17.72 -9.72
CA GLU A 366 0.33 18.21 -8.32
C GLU A 366 -0.58 17.54 -7.25
N LEU A 367 -1.92 17.62 -7.18
CA LEU A 367 -2.75 16.84 -6.18
C LEU A 367 -4.27 17.00 -6.43
N TRP A 368 -5.02 16.09 -7.08
CA TRP A 368 -6.44 16.41 -7.48
C TRP A 368 -7.42 16.39 -6.27
N LYS A 369 -8.73 16.40 -6.53
CA LYS A 369 -9.54 17.54 -6.06
C LYS A 369 -11.04 17.26 -6.09
N THR A 370 -11.64 16.77 -5.01
CA THR A 370 -13.10 16.84 -4.80
C THR A 370 -13.49 16.89 -3.32
N ASP A 371 -14.75 17.16 -3.07
CA ASP A 371 -15.47 17.05 -1.81
C ASP A 371 -16.37 15.79 -1.79
N GLY A 372 -16.35 15.00 -2.86
CA GLY A 372 -17.26 13.89 -3.10
C GLY A 372 -18.42 14.22 -4.04
N THR A 373 -18.34 15.36 -4.76
CA THR A 373 -19.29 15.75 -5.80
C THR A 373 -18.56 15.97 -7.15
N PRO A 374 -19.28 15.93 -8.29
CA PRO A 374 -18.67 16.17 -9.59
C PRO A 374 -18.33 17.64 -9.90
N ALA A 375 -18.75 18.57 -9.03
CA ALA A 375 -18.35 19.99 -9.09
C ALA A 375 -17.19 20.31 -8.14
N GLY A 376 -17.02 19.50 -7.08
CA GLY A 376 -15.80 19.47 -6.28
C GLY A 376 -14.56 19.23 -7.14
N THR A 377 -14.73 18.64 -8.33
CA THR A 377 -13.75 18.34 -9.38
C THR A 377 -13.39 19.53 -10.28
N VAL A 378 -12.53 20.43 -9.77
CA VAL A 378 -11.78 21.50 -10.49
C VAL A 378 -10.25 21.51 -10.24
N ILE A 379 -9.57 22.54 -9.70
CA ILE A 379 -8.08 22.66 -9.78
C ILE A 379 -7.30 23.11 -8.49
N THR A 380 -5.96 22.88 -8.41
CA THR A 380 -4.94 23.51 -7.49
C THR A 380 -3.87 24.43 -8.17
N GLN A 381 -2.58 24.20 -7.86
CA GLN A 381 -1.31 24.67 -8.35
C GLN A 381 -0.70 23.60 -9.27
N ASP A 382 -0.08 24.00 -10.36
CA ASP A 382 0.93 23.23 -11.09
C ASP A 382 2.24 24.02 -11.02
N LEU A 383 3.37 23.34 -11.08
CA LEU A 383 4.67 23.98 -10.90
C LEU A 383 5.33 24.34 -12.25
N ARG A 384 4.91 23.73 -13.38
CA ARG A 384 5.41 24.09 -14.72
C ARG A 384 4.28 24.26 -15.74
N PRO A 385 3.53 25.38 -15.70
CA PRO A 385 2.72 25.87 -16.82
C PRO A 385 3.54 25.87 -18.11
N GLY A 386 3.23 24.90 -18.98
CA GLY A 386 4.26 24.15 -19.70
C GLY A 386 3.95 22.66 -19.55
N ILE A 387 4.97 21.79 -19.63
CA ILE A 387 4.75 20.34 -19.85
C ILE A 387 5.07 19.41 -18.64
N GLN A 388 5.38 19.91 -17.44
CA GLN A 388 5.91 19.06 -16.35
C GLN A 388 5.53 19.43 -14.87
N GLY A 389 4.29 19.21 -14.46
CA GLY A 389 3.95 18.47 -13.23
C GLY A 389 4.65 18.74 -11.86
N SER A 390 4.93 17.68 -11.06
CA SER A 390 5.65 17.81 -9.75
C SER A 390 6.47 16.62 -9.18
N PHE A 391 6.12 15.34 -9.37
CA PHE A 391 7.07 14.17 -9.34
C PHE A 391 7.64 13.45 -8.04
N PRO A 392 7.24 13.72 -6.78
CA PRO A 392 7.75 13.10 -5.50
C PRO A 392 7.13 11.73 -4.99
N GLY A 393 6.98 11.37 -3.67
CA GLY A 393 6.30 10.11 -3.08
C GLY A 393 5.21 10.06 -1.84
N ASN A 394 5.42 9.56 -0.59
CA ASN A 394 4.57 9.71 0.65
C ASN A 394 3.86 11.06 0.83
N PHE A 395 2.54 11.06 0.88
CA PHE A 395 1.82 12.11 1.59
C PHE A 395 1.71 11.76 3.10
N ILE A 396 2.65 12.25 3.93
CA ILE A 396 2.54 12.20 5.41
C ILE A 396 1.47 13.20 5.85
N ILE A 397 0.52 12.73 6.65
CA ILE A 397 -0.65 13.51 7.04
C ILE A 397 -0.52 13.90 8.52
N ASP A 398 -0.55 15.22 8.76
CA ASP A 398 -0.30 15.85 10.06
C ASP A 398 -1.59 16.40 10.66
N ASP A 399 -1.99 15.82 11.79
CA ASP A 399 -3.26 16.06 12.50
C ASP A 399 -4.48 16.07 11.55
N GLY A 400 -4.38 15.38 10.42
CA GLY A 400 -5.37 15.36 9.35
C GLY A 400 -5.63 16.69 8.64
N SER A 401 -4.75 17.68 8.78
CA SER A 401 -4.95 19.06 8.30
C SER A 401 -3.82 19.58 7.40
N ILE A 402 -2.60 19.07 7.55
CA ILE A 402 -1.46 19.40 6.68
C ILE A 402 -0.94 18.13 6.04
N ILE A 403 -0.74 18.18 4.73
CA ILE A 403 -0.07 17.16 3.96
C ILE A 403 1.41 17.57 3.88
N TYR A 404 2.34 16.67 4.23
CA TYR A 404 3.78 16.79 4.03
C TYR A 404 4.29 15.76 3.04
N PHE A 405 5.27 16.16 2.25
CA PHE A 405 5.73 15.46 1.08
C PHE A 405 7.11 15.99 0.67
N LEU A 406 7.81 15.37 -0.29
CA LEU A 406 8.71 16.13 -1.16
C LEU A 406 7.90 16.75 -2.30
N ALA A 407 8.42 17.71 -3.05
CA ALA A 407 7.98 18.01 -4.41
C ALA A 407 9.11 18.64 -5.20
N ASN A 408 9.17 18.34 -6.50
CA ASN A 408 10.05 19.06 -7.40
C ASN A 408 9.28 20.22 -8.02
N ASP A 409 9.85 21.42 -8.01
CA ASP A 409 9.35 22.63 -8.66
C ASP A 409 10.25 23.14 -9.81
N ASP A 410 11.26 22.34 -10.19
CA ASP A 410 12.39 22.65 -11.10
C ASP A 410 13.32 23.80 -10.64
N ASN A 411 13.15 24.36 -9.43
CA ASN A 411 14.06 25.38 -8.86
C ASN A 411 14.90 24.85 -7.70
N THR A 412 14.30 24.07 -6.78
CA THR A 412 14.97 23.57 -5.57
C THR A 412 15.26 22.06 -5.61
N GLY A 413 14.81 21.34 -6.63
CA GLY A 413 14.85 19.88 -6.63
C GLY A 413 13.73 19.28 -5.78
N PHE A 414 13.85 18.00 -5.42
CA PHE A 414 12.77 17.26 -4.76
C PHE A 414 12.82 17.50 -3.24
N GLU A 415 12.56 18.74 -2.86
CA GLU A 415 12.60 19.24 -1.47
C GLU A 415 11.36 18.90 -0.67
N ILE A 416 11.34 19.07 0.66
CA ILE A 416 10.11 18.88 1.46
C ILE A 416 9.10 20.01 1.21
N TRP A 417 7.90 19.68 0.74
CA TRP A 417 6.76 20.58 0.60
C TRP A 417 5.65 20.26 1.61
N LYS A 418 4.84 21.26 1.90
CA LYS A 418 3.61 21.12 2.69
C LYS A 418 2.43 21.81 2.03
N LYS A 419 1.25 21.31 2.36
CA LYS A 419 -0.03 21.91 2.01
C LYS A 419 -0.99 21.74 3.18
N ALA A 420 -1.35 22.84 3.82
CA ALA A 420 -2.53 22.86 4.68
C ALA A 420 -3.77 22.70 3.78
N GLY A 421 -4.73 21.86 4.17
CA GLY A 421 -5.83 21.40 3.32
C GLY A 421 -6.43 22.51 2.47
N ASN A 422 -6.81 23.61 3.12
CA ASN A 422 -7.38 24.82 2.53
C ASN A 422 -6.36 25.93 2.16
N ALA A 423 -5.22 25.58 1.56
CA ALA A 423 -4.20 26.51 1.05
C ALA A 423 -3.51 26.03 -0.24
N ASN A 424 -2.79 26.94 -0.92
CA ASN A 424 -1.73 26.58 -1.86
C ASN A 424 -0.63 25.74 -1.17
N MET A 425 0.24 25.13 -1.97
CA MET A 425 1.43 24.48 -1.42
C MET A 425 2.51 25.50 -1.08
N THR A 426 3.40 25.12 -0.18
CA THR A 426 4.62 25.86 0.14
C THR A 426 5.77 24.89 0.34
N LEU A 427 6.94 25.22 -0.22
CA LEU A 427 8.22 24.65 0.20
C LEU A 427 8.34 24.79 1.73
N VAL A 428 8.72 23.73 2.43
CA VAL A 428 8.91 23.80 3.88
C VAL A 428 10.23 24.50 4.18
N LYS A 429 11.32 23.95 3.63
CA LYS A 429 12.71 24.43 3.66
C LYS A 429 13.49 23.81 2.50
N ASP A 430 14.72 24.28 2.32
CA ASP A 430 15.80 23.70 1.51
C ASP A 430 16.76 22.95 2.47
N VAL A 431 17.32 21.79 2.09
CA VAL A 431 18.13 20.96 3.01
C VAL A 431 19.42 21.68 3.42
N GLU A 432 20.32 21.90 2.47
CA GLU A 432 21.55 22.70 2.57
C GLU A 432 21.81 23.30 1.18
N PRO A 433 21.78 24.64 1.03
CA PRO A 433 21.53 25.30 -0.26
C PRO A 433 22.61 25.06 -1.31
N ASN A 434 22.16 25.06 -2.57
CA ASN A 434 22.92 24.71 -3.78
C ASN A 434 23.18 23.20 -3.99
N ASN A 435 22.52 22.32 -3.22
CA ASN A 435 22.41 20.90 -3.52
C ASN A 435 20.93 20.55 -3.75
N PHE A 436 20.54 20.32 -5.01
CA PHE A 436 19.16 19.95 -5.36
C PHE A 436 18.83 18.49 -5.01
N ASP A 437 19.86 17.71 -4.68
CA ASP A 437 19.89 16.27 -4.52
C ASP A 437 20.03 15.89 -3.02
N GLY A 438 19.26 16.56 -2.17
CA GLY A 438 19.36 16.54 -0.70
C GLY A 438 18.95 15.24 0.00
N ASN A 439 18.38 14.28 -0.73
CA ASN A 439 18.17 12.90 -0.31
C ASN A 439 17.39 12.69 1.03
N PRO A 440 16.14 13.21 1.20
CA PRO A 440 15.51 13.43 2.51
C PRO A 440 14.47 12.33 2.91
N TYR A 441 14.79 11.54 3.94
CA TYR A 441 14.16 10.26 4.26
C TYR A 441 13.96 9.89 5.72
N ASN A 442 13.28 8.77 5.97
CA ASN A 442 12.74 8.45 7.29
C ASN A 442 11.90 9.61 7.89
N LEU A 443 11.13 10.34 7.06
CA LEU A 443 10.42 11.55 7.46
C LEU A 443 9.38 11.26 8.56
N ALA A 444 9.57 11.88 9.71
CA ALA A 444 8.73 11.74 10.89
C ALA A 444 8.40 13.13 11.45
N LYS A 445 7.27 13.27 12.15
CA LYS A 445 6.85 14.55 12.71
C LYS A 445 6.67 14.47 14.22
N LEU A 446 7.16 15.50 14.90
CA LEU A 446 6.94 15.72 16.33
C LEU A 446 6.77 17.23 16.53
N ASN A 447 5.58 17.61 17.01
CA ASN A 447 5.21 19.02 17.19
C ASN A 447 5.43 19.82 15.89
N ASN A 448 6.15 20.95 15.98
CA ASN A 448 6.49 21.80 14.83
C ASN A 448 7.72 21.32 14.06
N PHE A 449 8.38 20.23 14.48
CA PHE A 449 9.58 19.71 13.84
C PHE A 449 9.25 18.53 12.92
N LEU A 450 9.77 18.60 11.70
CA LEU A 450 9.97 17.42 10.86
C LEU A 450 11.38 16.89 11.13
N PHE A 451 11.51 15.59 11.34
CA PHE A 451 12.77 14.86 11.52
C PHE A 451 12.94 13.91 10.34
N PHE A 452 14.15 13.81 9.81
CA PHE A 452 14.47 12.94 8.69
C PHE A 452 15.96 12.61 8.71
N GLY A 453 16.37 11.47 8.16
CA GLY A 453 17.71 11.38 7.58
C GLY A 453 17.77 12.28 6.34
N ALA A 454 18.85 13.02 6.10
CA ALA A 454 19.13 13.60 4.78
C ALA A 454 20.59 13.37 4.43
N THR A 455 20.94 13.42 3.15
CA THR A 455 22.33 13.21 2.71
C THR A 455 22.93 14.55 2.30
N ASP A 456 23.89 15.03 3.09
CA ASP A 456 24.81 16.07 2.62
C ASP A 456 25.88 15.44 1.70
N GLN A 457 26.76 16.27 1.13
CA GLN A 457 27.87 15.85 0.26
C GLN A 457 28.85 14.81 0.87
N TYR A 458 28.71 14.42 2.14
CA TYR A 458 29.61 13.49 2.85
C TYR A 458 28.93 12.33 3.57
N SER A 459 27.75 12.50 4.22
CA SER A 459 27.05 11.37 4.87
C SER A 459 25.56 11.61 5.20
N THR A 460 24.83 10.52 5.47
CA THR A 460 23.47 10.58 6.05
C THR A 460 23.51 11.07 7.50
N HIS A 461 22.87 12.20 7.76
CA HIS A 461 22.68 12.78 9.09
C HIS A 461 21.21 12.86 9.46
N LEU A 462 20.89 12.93 10.76
CA LEU A 462 19.60 13.43 11.21
C LEU A 462 19.50 14.91 10.86
N PHE A 463 18.47 15.29 10.14
CA PHE A 463 18.04 16.66 9.95
C PHE A 463 16.74 16.92 10.69
N ALA A 464 16.60 18.14 11.19
CA ALA A 464 15.38 18.65 11.80
C ALA A 464 14.98 19.99 11.16
N VAL A 465 13.69 20.12 10.85
CA VAL A 465 13.10 21.33 10.27
C VAL A 465 12.01 21.83 11.21
N ASN A 466 12.29 22.91 11.93
CA ASN A 466 11.28 23.62 12.71
C ASN A 466 10.45 24.52 11.79
N ASN A 467 9.16 24.20 11.66
CA ASN A 467 8.19 24.90 10.83
C ASN A 467 7.89 26.35 11.25
N ASN A 468 8.28 26.75 12.47
CA ASN A 468 8.12 28.11 13.00
C ASN A 468 9.45 28.92 13.02
N ASN A 469 10.59 28.27 12.73
CA ASN A 469 11.90 28.92 12.67
C ASN A 469 12.10 29.54 11.28
N SER A 470 12.28 30.86 11.20
CA SER A 470 12.44 31.61 9.94
C SER A 470 13.80 31.47 9.23
N SER A 471 14.61 30.47 9.58
CA SER A 471 15.66 29.95 8.69
C SER A 471 15.04 29.38 7.42
N SER A 472 15.60 29.65 6.24
CA SER A 472 15.21 28.97 4.99
C SER A 472 15.59 27.49 4.98
N TYR A 473 16.54 27.08 5.83
CA TYR A 473 17.28 25.82 5.69
C TYR A 473 17.09 24.85 6.87
N ALA A 474 17.27 23.55 6.60
CA ALA A 474 17.20 22.48 7.58
C ALA A 474 18.40 22.47 8.53
N GLN A 475 18.24 21.91 9.74
CA GLN A 475 19.32 21.79 10.72
C GLN A 475 19.84 20.36 10.77
N SER A 476 21.12 20.15 10.48
CA SER A 476 21.81 18.87 10.74
C SER A 476 22.05 18.65 12.24
N LEU A 477 21.90 17.41 12.70
CA LEU A 477 21.96 16.94 14.07
C LEU A 477 22.84 15.67 14.20
N PRO A 478 23.39 15.39 15.40
CA PRO A 478 24.02 14.11 15.70
C PRO A 478 23.08 12.90 15.53
N GLY A 479 23.66 11.72 15.30
CA GLY A 479 22.92 10.49 15.00
C GLY A 479 22.91 10.21 13.51
N LYS A 480 23.77 9.29 13.07
CA LYS A 480 23.83 8.86 11.66
C LYS A 480 22.89 7.69 11.40
N ASN A 481 22.47 7.51 10.15
CA ASN A 481 21.49 6.49 9.74
C ASN A 481 20.22 6.44 10.65
N PRO A 482 19.64 7.61 10.99
CA PRO A 482 18.60 7.74 12.02
C PRO A 482 17.26 7.22 11.50
N SER A 483 16.62 6.32 12.25
CA SER A 483 15.47 5.58 11.73
C SER A 483 14.79 4.72 12.80
N ASP A 484 13.64 4.12 12.45
CA ASP A 484 12.67 3.59 13.42
C ASP A 484 12.20 4.71 14.36
N PHE A 485 11.68 5.77 13.73
CA PHE A 485 11.32 7.01 14.41
C PHE A 485 10.04 6.86 15.22
N LEU A 486 10.14 7.17 16.51
CA LEU A 486 9.00 7.26 17.42
C LEU A 486 8.94 8.65 18.05
N ALA A 487 7.90 9.41 17.71
CA ALA A 487 7.53 10.62 18.43
C ALA A 487 6.89 10.25 19.78
N PHE A 488 7.53 10.58 20.90
CA PHE A 488 7.06 10.22 22.23
C PHE A 488 7.49 11.26 23.28
N ASN A 489 6.67 11.57 24.30
CA ASN A 489 6.99 12.53 25.37
C ASN A 489 7.69 13.83 24.92
N ASN A 490 7.24 14.45 23.82
CA ASN A 490 7.82 15.68 23.26
C ASN A 490 9.27 15.56 22.75
N LEU A 491 9.77 14.34 22.50
CA LEU A 491 11.06 14.04 21.89
C LEU A 491 10.88 13.05 20.72
N MET A 492 11.83 13.07 19.79
CA MET A 492 11.90 12.12 18.68
C MET A 492 12.93 11.07 19.03
N TYR A 493 12.50 9.83 19.22
CA TYR A 493 13.37 8.69 19.45
C TYR A 493 13.64 7.95 18.16
N PHE A 494 14.82 7.37 18.05
CA PHE A 494 15.22 6.60 16.89
C PHE A 494 16.39 5.68 17.22
N SER A 495 16.52 4.63 16.43
CA SER A 495 17.74 3.84 16.38
C SER A 495 18.70 4.48 15.37
N GLY A 496 19.90 4.81 15.84
CA GLY A 496 20.90 5.50 15.03
C GLY A 496 22.31 5.26 15.56
N GLU A 497 23.30 5.71 14.80
CA GLU A 497 24.71 5.51 15.15
C GLU A 497 25.25 6.67 15.98
N TYR A 498 25.87 6.33 17.11
CA TYR A 498 26.48 7.28 18.04
C TYR A 498 27.73 6.68 18.70
N PHE A 499 28.87 6.78 18.02
CA PHE A 499 30.23 6.43 18.45
C PHE A 499 30.53 4.98 18.87
N ASN A 500 29.74 4.36 19.75
CA ASN A 500 29.93 2.97 20.21
C ASN A 500 29.40 1.95 19.18
N GLY A 501 28.26 2.30 18.56
CA GLY A 501 27.52 1.48 17.61
C GLY A 501 26.13 2.06 17.34
N ARG A 502 25.17 1.18 17.00
CA ARG A 502 23.76 1.53 16.79
C ARG A 502 22.99 1.36 18.09
N GLU A 503 22.57 2.49 18.64
CA GLU A 503 21.96 2.62 19.96
C GLU A 503 20.65 3.39 19.87
N LEU A 504 19.96 3.50 21.01
CA LEU A 504 18.74 4.29 21.13
C LEU A 504 19.09 5.77 21.38
N LEU A 505 18.75 6.63 20.43
CA LEU A 505 18.90 8.08 20.52
C LEU A 505 17.57 8.78 20.76
N MET A 506 17.68 10.03 21.22
CA MET A 506 16.59 10.99 21.34
C MET A 506 17.02 12.36 20.79
N SER A 507 16.05 13.12 20.27
CA SER A 507 16.25 14.50 19.83
C SER A 507 15.05 15.39 20.17
N ASP A 508 15.33 16.64 20.56
CA ASP A 508 14.35 17.72 20.75
C ASP A 508 14.12 18.57 19.48
N GLY A 509 14.80 18.23 18.38
CA GLY A 509 14.81 18.99 17.12
C GLY A 509 15.91 20.04 17.02
N VAL A 510 16.72 20.23 18.08
CA VAL A 510 17.85 21.17 18.15
C VAL A 510 19.15 20.47 18.56
N ASN A 511 19.05 19.43 19.36
CA ASN A 511 20.11 18.58 19.89
C ASN A 511 19.75 17.12 19.66
N SER A 512 20.75 16.23 19.65
CA SER A 512 20.54 14.78 19.55
C SER A 512 21.58 14.04 20.37
N THR A 513 21.14 13.06 21.16
CA THR A 513 21.94 12.34 22.15
C THR A 513 21.48 10.89 22.30
N GLN A 514 22.42 9.99 22.57
CA GLN A 514 22.14 8.64 23.05
C GLN A 514 21.42 8.69 24.42
N ILE A 515 20.41 7.84 24.63
CA ILE A 515 19.71 7.74 25.93
C ILE A 515 20.53 6.91 26.92
N LYS A 516 21.01 5.75 26.47
CA LYS A 516 21.73 4.75 27.27
C LYS A 516 22.69 3.98 26.38
N ASP A 517 23.81 3.54 26.94
CA ASP A 517 24.63 2.46 26.38
C ASP A 517 24.01 1.13 26.81
N ILE A 518 23.12 0.59 25.98
CA ILE A 518 22.35 -0.63 26.32
C ILE A 518 23.26 -1.87 26.24
N TYR A 519 24.27 -1.83 25.36
CA TYR A 519 25.29 -2.86 25.26
C TYR A 519 26.43 -2.64 26.27
N THR A 520 26.48 -3.42 27.35
CA THR A 520 27.46 -3.20 28.44
C THR A 520 28.82 -3.90 28.25
N GLY A 521 29.04 -4.55 27.11
CA GLY A 521 30.17 -5.46 26.85
C GLY A 521 31.47 -4.80 26.37
N THR A 522 31.94 -3.77 27.07
CA THR A 522 32.99 -2.83 26.59
C THR A 522 34.40 -3.44 26.40
N GLY A 523 34.58 -4.33 25.44
CA GLY A 523 35.87 -4.78 24.92
C GLY A 523 36.59 -3.66 24.14
N GLY A 524 37.92 -3.60 24.26
CA GLY A 524 38.68 -2.44 23.77
C GLY A 524 38.79 -2.34 22.25
N GLY A 525 38.55 -1.14 21.70
CA GLY A 525 39.06 -0.74 20.40
C GLY A 525 38.51 -1.51 19.18
N GLY A 526 37.26 -1.99 19.23
CA GLY A 526 36.57 -2.58 18.07
C GLY A 526 35.36 -3.43 18.43
N ILE A 527 34.91 -4.26 17.48
CA ILE A 527 34.00 -5.40 17.67
C ILE A 527 32.59 -5.05 18.22
N GLN A 528 31.94 -4.03 17.62
CA GLN A 528 30.48 -3.81 17.64
C GLN A 528 29.79 -3.75 19.02
N ASN A 529 29.78 -2.56 19.65
CA ASN A 529 28.90 -2.27 20.79
C ASN A 529 27.57 -1.68 20.28
N SER A 530 26.68 -2.53 19.76
CA SER A 530 25.36 -2.12 19.22
C SER A 530 24.23 -2.90 19.87
N SER A 531 23.31 -2.18 20.53
CA SER A 531 22.09 -2.77 21.09
C SER A 531 20.99 -3.03 20.05
N ASN A 532 21.07 -2.39 18.87
CA ASN A 532 20.09 -2.53 17.78
C ASN A 532 18.63 -2.48 18.28
N PRO A 533 18.17 -1.34 18.82
CA PRO A 533 16.77 -1.16 19.19
C PRO A 533 15.90 -1.25 17.93
N THR A 534 14.79 -1.97 17.98
CA THR A 534 13.81 -2.04 16.87
C THR A 534 12.39 -2.17 17.40
N GLU A 535 11.44 -1.77 16.56
CA GLU A 535 10.01 -1.65 16.89
C GLU A 535 9.81 -0.74 18.10
N LEU A 536 10.15 0.54 17.93
CA LEU A 536 9.85 1.54 18.94
C LEU A 536 8.33 1.73 19.01
N THR A 537 7.68 1.04 19.96
CA THR A 537 6.23 1.05 20.16
C THR A 537 5.89 1.78 21.45
N ALA A 538 5.22 2.93 21.34
CA ALA A 538 4.72 3.68 22.49
C ALA A 538 3.53 2.96 23.16
N VAL A 539 3.56 2.83 24.49
CA VAL A 539 2.47 2.32 25.31
C VAL A 539 2.39 3.13 26.61
N GLY A 540 1.37 3.98 26.70
CA GLY A 540 1.14 4.84 27.87
C GLY A 540 2.28 5.85 28.09
N SER A 541 2.88 5.84 29.29
CA SER A 541 3.98 6.73 29.69
C SER A 541 5.37 6.13 29.46
N SER A 542 5.49 5.12 28.59
CA SER A 542 6.76 4.57 28.12
C SER A 542 6.67 4.13 26.66
N PHE A 543 7.81 3.80 26.08
CA PHE A 543 7.89 3.05 24.84
C PHE A 543 8.75 1.80 25.03
N TYR A 544 8.54 0.86 24.13
CA TYR A 544 9.07 -0.48 24.18
C TYR A 544 9.76 -0.78 22.87
N PHE A 545 10.74 -1.67 22.91
CA PHE A 545 11.52 -2.06 21.75
C PHE A 545 12.25 -3.36 22.07
N ALA A 546 12.55 -4.15 21.04
CA ALA A 546 13.51 -5.24 21.18
C ALA A 546 14.93 -4.67 21.11
N ALA A 547 15.78 -5.02 22.07
CA ALA A 547 17.20 -4.67 22.05
C ALA A 547 18.07 -5.78 22.61
N THR A 548 19.32 -5.78 22.15
CA THR A 548 20.32 -6.79 22.46
C THR A 548 21.31 -6.27 23.49
N ASN A 549 21.58 -7.04 24.55
CA ASN A 549 22.68 -6.77 25.46
C ASN A 549 23.52 -8.05 25.62
N LEU A 550 24.83 -7.98 25.37
CA LEU A 550 25.75 -9.13 25.41
C LEU A 550 25.32 -10.34 24.55
N GLY A 551 24.54 -10.11 23.50
CA GLY A 551 24.01 -11.16 22.61
C GLY A 551 22.62 -11.69 23.00
N ASP A 552 22.05 -11.28 24.13
CA ASP A 552 20.69 -11.61 24.56
C ASP A 552 19.69 -10.55 24.07
N ARG A 553 18.75 -10.94 23.19
CA ARG A 553 17.71 -10.08 22.60
C ARG A 553 16.37 -10.30 23.29
N GLU A 554 15.99 -9.29 24.05
CA GLU A 554 14.87 -9.32 24.99
C GLU A 554 14.04 -8.03 24.92
N LEU A 555 12.96 -7.96 25.70
CA LEU A 555 12.07 -6.79 25.71
C LEU A 555 12.67 -5.70 26.59
N TRP A 556 12.89 -4.53 26.01
CA TRP A 556 13.31 -3.32 26.72
C TRP A 556 12.18 -2.29 26.75
N LYS A 557 12.23 -1.45 27.79
CA LYS A 557 11.32 -0.33 28.02
C LYS A 557 12.16 0.92 28.25
N SER A 558 11.72 2.05 27.73
CA SER A 558 12.25 3.36 28.06
C SER A 558 11.12 4.36 28.32
N ASN A 559 11.36 5.29 29.23
CA ASN A 559 10.53 6.50 29.39
C ASN A 559 11.17 7.75 28.75
N GLY A 560 12.29 7.58 28.03
CA GLY A 560 13.13 8.66 27.50
C GLY A 560 14.37 8.99 28.31
N THR A 561 14.68 8.24 29.38
CA THR A 561 15.85 8.50 30.25
C THR A 561 16.72 7.26 30.41
N ASP A 562 18.03 7.43 30.65
CA ASP A 562 18.97 6.32 30.93
C ASP A 562 18.44 5.40 32.05
N VAL A 563 18.08 5.98 33.19
CA VAL A 563 17.59 5.27 34.38
C VAL A 563 16.28 4.52 34.10
N GLY A 564 15.39 5.11 33.30
CA GLY A 564 14.14 4.48 32.88
C GLY A 564 14.28 3.55 31.67
N THR A 565 15.47 3.43 31.08
CA THR A 565 15.79 2.51 29.98
C THR A 565 16.32 1.21 30.55
N VAL A 566 15.47 0.19 30.59
CA VAL A 566 15.69 -1.06 31.32
C VAL A 566 15.17 -2.28 30.57
N LEU A 567 15.82 -3.42 30.79
CA LEU A 567 15.29 -4.74 30.46
C LEU A 567 13.98 -4.95 31.25
N VAL A 568 12.88 -5.24 30.54
CA VAL A 568 11.58 -5.51 31.16
C VAL A 568 11.60 -6.88 31.83
N LYS A 569 12.08 -7.87 31.08
CA LYS A 569 12.18 -9.27 31.49
C LYS A 569 13.17 -9.96 30.55
N ASN A 570 14.06 -10.78 31.09
CA ASN A 570 14.60 -11.88 30.30
C ASN A 570 13.50 -12.97 30.32
N ILE A 571 12.87 -13.18 29.18
CA ILE A 571 11.75 -14.12 28.97
C ILE A 571 12.30 -15.52 28.67
N ASN A 572 13.48 -15.62 28.08
CA ASN A 572 14.19 -16.87 27.85
C ASN A 572 15.54 -16.87 28.60
N ALA A 573 15.57 -17.54 29.75
CA ALA A 573 16.75 -17.62 30.62
C ALA A 573 17.99 -18.30 30.01
N THR A 574 17.88 -18.79 28.77
CA THR A 574 18.93 -19.54 28.07
C THR A 574 19.29 -18.98 26.69
N GLY A 575 18.69 -17.86 26.27
CA GLY A 575 18.97 -17.20 24.98
C GLY A 575 17.86 -16.23 24.60
N ASN A 576 17.84 -15.76 23.35
CA ASN A 576 16.90 -14.73 22.92
C ASN A 576 15.43 -15.14 23.08
N SER A 577 14.59 -14.22 23.54
CA SER A 577 13.14 -14.35 23.44
C SER A 577 12.57 -13.77 22.14
N SER A 578 13.36 -12.94 21.44
CA SER A 578 12.98 -12.25 20.19
C SER A 578 11.58 -11.62 20.27
N PRO A 579 11.34 -10.65 21.19
CA PRO A 579 10.10 -9.88 21.18
C PRO A 579 9.95 -9.19 19.84
N ASN A 580 8.79 -9.30 19.22
CA ASN A 580 8.57 -8.72 17.92
C ASN A 580 7.10 -8.43 17.59
N HIS A 581 6.93 -7.74 16.46
CA HIS A 581 5.85 -6.82 16.11
C HIS A 581 4.99 -6.26 17.25
N LEU A 582 5.69 -5.74 18.24
CA LEU A 582 5.18 -4.99 19.37
C LEU A 582 4.00 -4.10 18.97
N ILE A 583 2.82 -4.40 19.49
CA ILE A 583 1.62 -3.58 19.32
C ILE A 583 1.09 -3.08 20.66
N GLU A 584 0.68 -1.82 20.68
CA GLU A 584 -0.08 -1.25 21.79
C GLU A 584 -1.54 -1.70 21.69
N PHE A 585 -2.12 -2.18 22.79
CA PHE A 585 -3.56 -2.35 22.90
C PHE A 585 -4.05 -2.11 24.33
N ASN A 586 -5.08 -1.28 24.49
CA ASN A 586 -5.68 -0.92 25.78
C ASN A 586 -4.66 -0.48 26.85
N GLY A 587 -3.54 0.14 26.45
CA GLY A 587 -2.49 0.61 27.36
C GLY A 587 -1.51 -0.45 27.85
N ASN A 588 -1.57 -1.68 27.32
CA ASN A 588 -0.58 -2.73 27.52
C ASN A 588 0.14 -3.04 26.19
N LEU A 589 1.36 -3.58 26.29
CA LEU A 589 2.12 -4.05 25.13
C LEU A 589 1.79 -5.52 24.86
N TYR A 590 1.59 -5.85 23.59
CA TYR A 590 1.44 -7.22 23.11
C TYR A 590 2.52 -7.52 22.09
N PHE A 591 3.22 -8.64 22.26
CA PHE A 591 4.39 -9.05 21.48
C PHE A 591 4.61 -10.56 21.60
N PHE A 592 5.35 -11.15 20.66
CA PHE A 592 5.17 -12.58 20.36
C PHE A 592 6.48 -13.32 20.63
N ALA A 593 6.86 -13.32 21.90
CA ALA A 593 8.13 -13.84 22.36
C ALA A 593 8.14 -15.36 22.57
N ASN A 594 9.34 -15.92 22.54
CA ASN A 594 9.61 -17.33 22.76
C ASN A 594 10.24 -17.55 24.15
N ALA A 595 9.70 -18.49 24.94
CA ALA A 595 10.25 -18.84 26.27
C ALA A 595 11.05 -20.16 26.28
N GLY A 596 11.62 -20.54 25.13
CA GLY A 596 12.51 -21.69 24.96
C GLY A 596 11.84 -22.96 24.42
N SER A 597 10.50 -23.06 24.46
CA SER A 597 9.76 -24.24 23.98
C SER A 597 8.64 -23.93 22.98
N ALA A 598 8.05 -22.73 23.07
CA ALA A 598 7.07 -22.23 22.14
C ALA A 598 7.11 -20.68 22.11
N THR A 599 6.68 -20.12 20.98
CA THR A 599 6.23 -18.73 20.90
C THR A 599 4.78 -18.61 21.36
N ASN A 600 4.52 -17.68 22.28
CA ASN A 600 3.20 -17.35 22.78
C ASN A 600 2.92 -15.86 22.61
N LEU A 601 1.64 -15.48 22.63
CA LEU A 601 1.29 -14.08 22.82
C LEU A 601 1.67 -13.69 24.25
N TYR A 602 2.55 -12.70 24.39
CA TYR A 602 2.82 -12.05 25.66
C TYR A 602 2.02 -10.74 25.77
N GLU A 603 1.54 -10.48 26.98
CA GLU A 603 1.12 -9.17 27.45
C GLU A 603 2.21 -8.61 28.37
N SER A 604 2.41 -7.30 28.37
CA SER A 604 3.29 -6.60 29.31
C SER A 604 2.76 -5.23 29.70
N ASP A 605 2.68 -5.00 31.01
CA ASP A 605 2.59 -3.67 31.65
C ASP A 605 3.96 -2.94 31.71
N GLY A 606 5.00 -3.61 31.20
CA GLY A 606 6.39 -3.21 31.28
C GLY A 606 7.04 -3.41 32.64
N THR A 607 6.58 -4.39 33.41
CA THR A 607 7.28 -4.97 34.56
C THR A 607 7.60 -6.44 34.31
N SER A 608 8.63 -6.98 34.96
CA SER A 608 8.97 -8.42 34.84
C SER A 608 7.86 -9.36 35.34
N VAL A 609 7.03 -8.89 36.28
CA VAL A 609 5.92 -9.66 36.84
C VAL A 609 4.69 -9.62 35.93
N GLY A 610 4.32 -8.44 35.43
CA GLY A 610 3.21 -8.25 34.49
C GLY A 610 3.53 -8.61 33.04
N THR A 611 4.77 -9.01 32.74
CA THR A 611 5.15 -9.60 31.45
C THR A 611 4.89 -11.10 31.47
N VAL A 612 3.75 -11.53 30.92
CA VAL A 612 3.24 -12.89 31.00
C VAL A 612 2.74 -13.37 29.63
N ALA A 613 2.85 -14.67 29.37
CA ALA A 613 2.08 -15.27 28.28
C ALA A 613 0.58 -15.19 28.63
N ILE A 614 -0.24 -14.70 27.71
CA ILE A 614 -1.71 -14.75 27.77
C ILE A 614 -2.13 -16.22 27.90
N GLY A 615 -3.23 -16.52 28.60
CA GLY A 615 -3.64 -17.89 28.93
C GLY A 615 -4.91 -18.44 28.24
N PRO A 616 -5.22 -19.73 28.42
CA PRO A 616 -4.41 -20.76 29.08
C PRO A 616 -3.31 -21.29 28.15
N SER A 617 -2.41 -22.13 28.67
CA SER A 617 -1.31 -22.73 27.90
C SER A 617 -1.78 -23.88 26.99
N ASN A 618 -2.66 -23.57 26.02
CA ASN A 618 -3.25 -24.55 25.08
C ASN A 618 -3.31 -24.06 23.62
N TYR A 619 -2.55 -23.02 23.26
CA TYR A 619 -2.43 -22.52 21.89
C TYR A 619 -1.02 -22.01 21.58
N THR A 620 -0.70 -21.92 20.29
CA THR A 620 0.57 -21.38 19.79
C THR A 620 0.37 -20.22 18.84
N VAL A 621 1.21 -19.21 19.03
CA VAL A 621 1.45 -18.17 18.02
C VAL A 621 2.75 -18.45 17.28
N ASP A 622 3.31 -17.46 16.61
CA ASP A 622 4.46 -17.55 15.72
C ASP A 622 5.13 -16.15 15.74
N PRO A 623 6.48 -16.01 15.62
CA PRO A 623 7.21 -14.73 15.55
C PRO A 623 7.78 -14.36 14.14
N ILE A 624 7.46 -15.09 13.07
CA ILE A 624 7.90 -15.00 11.66
C ILE A 624 7.09 -14.11 10.68
N ASN A 625 5.76 -14.30 10.49
CA ASN A 625 4.90 -13.62 9.46
C ASN A 625 3.31 -13.62 9.57
N GLY A 626 2.59 -12.57 10.05
CA GLY A 626 1.11 -12.49 10.27
C GLY A 626 0.59 -11.40 11.24
N GLU A 627 -0.69 -11.38 11.65
CA GLU A 627 -1.43 -10.32 12.41
C GLU A 627 -2.31 -10.89 13.54
N ILE A 628 -3.08 -10.18 14.37
CA ILE A 628 -3.19 -8.84 15.01
C ILE A 628 -3.97 -7.61 14.56
N ALA A 629 -3.60 -6.82 13.54
CA ALA A 629 -3.73 -5.35 13.64
C ALA A 629 -5.10 -4.92 14.20
N ARG A 630 -5.00 -4.48 15.44
CA ARG A 630 -6.11 -4.20 16.35
C ARG A 630 -7.17 -3.33 15.71
N THR A 631 -8.39 -3.47 16.19
CA THR A 631 -9.36 -2.38 16.09
C THR A 631 -9.23 -1.46 17.31
N SER A 632 -10.07 -0.42 17.38
CA SER A 632 -10.23 0.43 18.56
C SER A 632 -10.62 -0.31 19.84
N THR A 633 -11.17 -1.53 19.72
CA THR A 633 -11.86 -2.24 20.82
C THR A 633 -11.37 -3.66 21.06
N LYS A 634 -10.66 -4.27 20.09
CA LYS A 634 -10.32 -5.69 20.09
C LYS A 634 -8.93 -5.96 19.51
N LEU A 635 -8.25 -6.94 20.10
CA LEU A 635 -6.96 -7.44 19.67
C LEU A 635 -7.12 -8.82 19.06
N TYR A 636 -6.52 -9.03 17.90
CA TYR A 636 -7.08 -9.97 16.94
C TYR A 636 -6.08 -11.04 16.54
N VAL A 637 -5.91 -12.01 17.42
CA VAL A 637 -4.70 -12.83 17.48
C VAL A 637 -4.92 -14.18 16.80
N GLN A 638 -4.34 -14.44 15.61
CA GLN A 638 -4.25 -15.82 15.09
C GLN A 638 -3.66 -16.69 16.20
N ALA A 639 -4.09 -17.92 16.34
CA ALA A 639 -3.50 -18.83 17.30
C ALA A 639 -3.93 -20.22 16.95
N PHE A 640 -3.05 -21.21 16.91
CA PHE A 640 -3.49 -22.59 16.73
C PHE A 640 -3.83 -23.20 18.08
N SER A 641 -4.96 -23.91 18.21
CA SER A 641 -5.25 -24.78 19.37
C SER A 641 -5.56 -26.21 18.93
N SER A 642 -5.26 -27.24 19.72
CA SER A 642 -5.30 -28.65 19.28
C SER A 642 -6.69 -29.28 19.12
N THR A 643 -7.77 -28.65 19.58
CA THR A 643 -9.15 -29.10 19.33
C THR A 643 -9.57 -28.95 17.87
N SER A 644 -8.60 -28.60 17.02
CA SER A 644 -8.74 -27.45 16.15
C SER A 644 -7.39 -27.00 15.51
N GLY A 645 -7.27 -25.72 15.08
CA GLY A 645 -6.10 -25.05 14.48
C GLY A 645 -6.02 -23.69 13.64
N GLU A 646 -6.75 -22.96 12.73
CA GLU A 646 -7.90 -22.71 11.73
C GLU A 646 -9.41 -22.30 11.98
N GLU A 647 -9.82 -21.15 12.60
CA GLU A 647 -11.22 -20.69 12.71
C GLU A 647 -11.43 -19.18 13.04
N LEU A 648 -11.59 -18.70 14.29
CA LEU A 648 -11.42 -17.27 14.63
C LEU A 648 -10.98 -17.04 16.10
N PHE A 649 -9.97 -16.21 16.39
CA PHE A 649 -9.53 -15.82 17.74
C PHE A 649 -9.48 -14.31 18.03
N TYR A 650 -9.69 -13.94 19.29
CA TYR A 650 -9.48 -12.59 19.81
C TYR A 650 -9.06 -12.61 21.28
N LEU A 651 -8.47 -11.52 21.77
CA LEU A 651 -8.18 -11.33 23.18
C LEU A 651 -9.46 -10.97 23.96
N ALA A 652 -9.82 -11.81 24.92
CA ALA A 652 -10.89 -11.58 25.90
C ALA A 652 -10.28 -11.55 27.31
N GLY A 653 -10.16 -10.34 27.88
CA GLY A 653 -9.39 -10.14 29.11
C GLY A 653 -7.94 -10.58 28.90
N SER A 654 -7.43 -11.46 29.77
CA SER A 654 -6.08 -12.04 29.65
C SER A 654 -6.07 -13.44 29.01
N THR A 655 -7.05 -13.74 28.15
CA THR A 655 -7.14 -15.03 27.45
C THR A 655 -7.43 -14.90 25.96
N LEU A 656 -6.89 -15.79 25.14
CA LEU A 656 -7.35 -15.93 23.76
C LEU A 656 -8.63 -16.77 23.70
N THR A 657 -9.64 -16.23 23.03
CA THR A 657 -10.97 -16.84 22.93
C THR A 657 -11.35 -17.14 21.49
N LEU A 658 -11.85 -18.36 21.28
CA LEU A 658 -12.53 -18.77 20.05
C LEU A 658 -13.75 -17.88 19.81
N LEU A 659 -13.71 -17.12 18.72
CA LEU A 659 -14.75 -16.22 18.28
C LEU A 659 -15.73 -16.86 17.28
N LYS A 660 -15.28 -17.81 16.43
CA LYS A 660 -16.17 -18.57 15.55
C LYS A 660 -16.18 -20.08 15.85
N ASP A 661 -17.08 -20.46 16.79
CA ASP A 661 -17.50 -21.83 17.17
C ASP A 661 -18.79 -22.25 16.40
N ILE A 662 -18.87 -23.51 15.94
CA ILE A 662 -19.82 -23.89 14.84
C ILE A 662 -20.08 -25.40 14.57
N ASN A 663 -19.15 -26.34 14.82
CA ASN A 663 -19.30 -27.81 14.60
C ASN A 663 -18.09 -28.60 15.17
N ALA A 664 -18.01 -29.91 14.91
CA ALA A 664 -16.77 -30.70 14.94
C ALA A 664 -16.51 -31.42 13.59
N GLY A 665 -16.22 -30.65 12.54
CA GLY A 665 -15.65 -31.14 11.27
C GLY A 665 -14.21 -31.61 11.44
N SER A 666 -13.89 -32.82 10.94
CA SER A 666 -12.54 -33.38 11.07
C SER A 666 -12.13 -34.31 9.94
N SER A 667 -10.83 -34.28 9.59
CA SER A 667 -10.22 -35.16 8.60
C SER A 667 -9.13 -36.01 9.26
N GLY A 668 -9.46 -37.27 9.56
CA GLY A 668 -8.52 -38.20 10.20
C GLY A 668 -8.22 -37.90 11.68
N GLY A 669 -8.96 -37.02 12.33
CA GLY A 669 -8.79 -36.66 13.75
C GLY A 669 -7.94 -35.42 13.99
N THR A 670 -7.14 -34.99 13.00
CA THR A 670 -6.88 -33.55 12.81
C THR A 670 -8.20 -32.97 12.34
N PRO A 671 -8.72 -31.87 12.93
CA PRO A 671 -10.05 -31.47 12.51
C PRO A 671 -10.02 -30.75 11.13
N LEU A 672 -11.12 -30.21 10.59
CA LEU A 672 -11.16 -29.68 9.20
C LEU A 672 -10.81 -28.19 9.15
N SER A 673 -10.27 -27.66 8.05
CA SER A 673 -9.57 -26.35 8.08
C SER A 673 -9.72 -25.46 6.83
N SER A 674 -9.04 -24.32 6.83
CA SER A 674 -9.24 -23.18 5.94
C SER A 674 -7.98 -22.29 5.77
N ASN A 675 -6.83 -22.84 6.19
CA ASN A 675 -5.46 -22.32 6.35
C ASN A 675 -4.93 -21.15 5.46
N PRO A 676 -4.43 -20.02 6.04
CA PRO A 676 -5.00 -18.74 5.58
C PRO A 676 -4.04 -17.48 5.57
N SER A 677 -4.48 -16.25 5.17
CA SER A 677 -3.58 -15.10 4.80
C SER A 677 -3.96 -13.66 5.27
N ASN A 678 -3.06 -12.65 5.11
CA ASN A 678 -2.93 -11.35 5.84
C ASN A 678 -4.23 -10.58 6.21
N PHE A 679 -4.21 -9.72 7.23
CA PHE A 679 -5.30 -8.78 7.53
C PHE A 679 -5.32 -7.52 6.67
N THR A 680 -6.39 -6.71 6.83
CA THR A 680 -6.32 -5.25 6.65
C THR A 680 -7.35 -4.48 7.52
N PRO A 681 -7.03 -3.85 8.67
CA PRO A 681 -8.07 -3.36 9.60
C PRO A 681 -8.71 -2.04 9.22
N VAL A 682 -10.04 -1.98 9.17
CA VAL A 682 -10.78 -0.85 8.61
C VAL A 682 -11.78 -0.26 9.60
N SER A 683 -11.48 0.87 10.23
CA SER A 683 -12.26 1.33 11.41
C SER A 683 -12.30 0.20 12.45
N ASP A 684 -13.47 -0.26 12.90
CA ASP A 684 -13.59 -1.47 13.73
C ASP A 684 -13.79 -2.76 12.89
N ARG A 685 -13.59 -2.70 11.56
CA ARG A 685 -14.29 -3.51 10.52
C ARG A 685 -13.49 -3.83 9.21
N LEU A 686 -12.20 -4.18 9.32
CA LEU A 686 -11.44 -5.25 8.57
C LEU A 686 -12.41 -6.20 7.74
N TYR A 687 -12.31 -6.74 6.48
CA TYR A 687 -13.26 -7.71 5.74
C TYR A 687 -12.60 -9.00 5.03
N PHE A 688 -13.17 -10.27 4.91
CA PHE A 688 -12.48 -11.62 4.52
C PHE A 688 -13.09 -12.71 3.49
N THR A 689 -12.32 -13.77 2.99
CA THR A 689 -12.70 -14.96 2.05
C THR A 689 -12.01 -16.44 2.16
N ALA A 690 -12.58 -17.57 2.70
CA ALA A 690 -11.86 -18.89 3.02
C ALA A 690 -12.68 -20.21 3.32
N ASP A 691 -12.64 -20.91 4.53
CA ASP A 691 -13.48 -22.14 4.86
C ASP A 691 -14.36 -22.50 6.21
N ASP A 692 -15.74 -22.35 6.28
CA ASP A 692 -16.87 -22.98 7.14
C ASP A 692 -18.37 -23.06 6.58
N GLY A 693 -19.10 -24.22 6.61
CA GLY A 693 -20.56 -24.61 6.42
C GLY A 693 -21.01 -25.85 5.52
N ILE A 694 -21.28 -25.83 4.17
CA ILE A 694 -21.52 -26.97 3.22
C ILE A 694 -21.27 -26.90 1.65
N ASN A 695 -21.22 -25.78 0.88
CA ASN A 695 -20.72 -25.65 -0.54
C ASN A 695 -19.79 -24.36 -0.89
N GLY A 696 -18.46 -24.51 -1.16
CA GLY A 696 -17.42 -23.56 -1.73
C GLY A 696 -16.68 -22.50 -0.83
N THR A 697 -15.75 -21.58 -1.29
CA THR A 697 -14.74 -20.72 -0.51
C THR A 697 -14.87 -19.16 -0.32
N GLU A 698 -15.98 -18.47 -0.59
CA GLU A 698 -16.11 -16.98 -0.57
C GLU A 698 -16.30 -16.23 0.77
N LEU A 699 -17.13 -15.17 0.73
CA LEU A 699 -16.80 -13.80 1.15
C LEU A 699 -17.74 -13.26 2.24
N TRP A 700 -17.19 -12.96 3.41
CA TRP A 700 -17.98 -12.61 4.60
C TRP A 700 -17.29 -11.66 5.59
N LYS A 701 -17.91 -11.44 6.76
CA LYS A 701 -17.61 -10.30 7.64
C LYS A 701 -17.64 -10.67 9.13
N THR A 702 -17.15 -9.86 10.09
CA THR A 702 -17.43 -9.94 11.54
C THR A 702 -16.94 -8.80 12.46
N ASP A 703 -17.74 -7.83 12.90
CA ASP A 703 -17.34 -6.87 13.94
C ASP A 703 -17.26 -7.43 15.38
N GLY A 704 -16.35 -8.40 15.57
CA GLY A 704 -15.79 -8.85 16.84
C GLY A 704 -16.64 -9.80 17.66
N THR A 705 -17.65 -10.40 17.05
CA THR A 705 -18.59 -11.33 17.68
C THR A 705 -18.87 -12.50 16.74
N LEU A 706 -19.15 -13.70 17.27
CA LEU A 706 -19.60 -14.85 16.47
C LEU A 706 -20.72 -14.50 15.49
N ALA A 707 -21.69 -13.72 15.96
CA ALA A 707 -22.89 -13.33 15.21
C ALA A 707 -22.63 -12.35 14.07
N THR A 708 -21.53 -11.58 14.13
CA THR A 708 -21.16 -10.71 13.01
C THR A 708 -20.47 -11.51 11.90
N THR A 709 -20.01 -12.72 12.22
CA THR A 709 -19.50 -13.80 11.37
C THR A 709 -20.63 -14.74 10.83
N THR A 710 -21.72 -14.30 10.11
CA THR A 710 -22.99 -15.09 9.81
C THR A 710 -23.73 -15.04 8.41
N ILE A 711 -24.06 -16.17 7.69
CA ILE A 711 -24.49 -16.54 6.25
C ILE A 711 -24.36 -15.62 5.01
N VAL A 712 -24.30 -16.23 3.79
CA VAL A 712 -24.38 -15.60 2.44
C VAL A 712 -24.84 -16.60 1.33
N LYS A 713 -24.59 -16.31 0.03
CA LYS A 713 -25.04 -17.02 -1.20
C LYS A 713 -23.86 -17.63 -2.02
N ASP A 714 -23.64 -17.22 -3.28
CA ASP A 714 -22.55 -17.66 -4.19
C ASP A 714 -22.48 -16.80 -5.48
N ILE A 715 -21.34 -16.83 -6.18
CA ILE A 715 -21.06 -16.02 -7.39
C ILE A 715 -21.28 -16.72 -8.73
N LYS A 716 -20.34 -17.52 -9.28
CA LYS A 716 -20.41 -18.14 -10.63
C LYS A 716 -20.82 -19.64 -10.71
N PRO A 717 -21.41 -20.20 -9.62
CA PRO A 717 -21.60 -21.62 -9.26
C PRO A 717 -20.54 -22.66 -9.61
N GLY A 718 -19.61 -22.92 -8.69
CA GLY A 718 -18.57 -23.93 -8.89
C GLY A 718 -17.26 -23.83 -8.09
N ASN A 719 -16.24 -24.55 -8.60
CA ASN A 719 -14.84 -24.60 -8.14
C ASN A 719 -14.09 -23.27 -8.35
N SER A 720 -12.81 -23.29 -8.72
CA SER A 720 -12.03 -22.24 -9.41
C SER A 720 -12.06 -20.84 -8.74
N SER A 721 -11.04 -20.60 -7.92
CA SER A 721 -10.85 -19.37 -7.15
C SER A 721 -10.68 -18.09 -8.01
N PRO A 722 -11.11 -16.91 -7.50
CA PRO A 722 -11.03 -15.61 -8.20
C PRO A 722 -9.70 -14.89 -7.97
N ASN A 723 -8.95 -15.36 -6.97
CA ASN A 723 -7.60 -14.95 -6.62
C ASN A 723 -7.58 -13.54 -5.98
N ILE A 724 -7.39 -13.46 -4.66
CA ILE A 724 -7.97 -12.38 -3.83
C ILE A 724 -6.96 -11.32 -3.41
N ASN A 725 -6.37 -10.70 -4.42
CA ASN A 725 -5.03 -10.10 -4.30
C ASN A 725 -5.07 -8.58 -4.02
N ASN A 726 -3.94 -8.05 -3.54
CA ASN A 726 -3.63 -6.61 -3.39
C ASN A 726 -4.49 -5.87 -2.36
N LEU A 727 -4.08 -5.88 -1.09
CA LEU A 727 -4.68 -5.01 -0.07
C LEU A 727 -4.52 -3.53 -0.42
N ILE A 728 -5.54 -2.71 -0.18
CA ILE A 728 -5.31 -1.40 0.46
C ILE A 728 -6.52 -0.76 1.14
N LYS A 729 -6.23 -0.06 2.24
CA LYS A 729 -7.09 0.86 3.02
C LYS A 729 -6.45 2.27 2.99
N PHE A 730 -7.21 3.31 3.39
CA PHE A 730 -6.67 4.38 4.25
C PHE A 730 -7.50 4.66 5.51
N ASN A 731 -8.76 5.14 5.42
CA ASN A 731 -9.60 5.51 6.58
C ASN A 731 -10.67 4.44 7.00
N THR A 732 -11.76 4.25 6.24
CA THR A 732 -12.97 3.47 6.60
C THR A 732 -13.46 2.42 5.58
N ASN A 733 -12.65 2.03 4.59
CA ASN A 733 -12.93 1.07 3.50
C ASN A 733 -11.74 0.15 3.08
N LEU A 734 -11.89 -0.76 2.10
CA LEU A 734 -10.84 -1.74 1.71
C LEU A 734 -11.06 -2.40 0.35
N PHE A 735 -10.11 -2.35 -0.58
CA PHE A 735 -10.22 -3.00 -1.91
C PHE A 735 -9.31 -4.23 -2.04
N PHE A 736 -9.59 -5.06 -3.06
CA PHE A 736 -8.68 -6.11 -3.58
C PHE A 736 -8.64 -6.07 -5.13
N SER A 737 -8.23 -7.14 -5.82
CA SER A 737 -8.54 -7.45 -7.22
C SER A 737 -9.04 -8.90 -7.45
N ALA A 738 -10.21 -9.10 -8.11
CA ALA A 738 -11.02 -10.34 -8.15
C ALA A 738 -11.46 -10.76 -9.56
N ASP A 739 -12.03 -11.98 -9.72
CA ASP A 739 -12.53 -12.56 -10.98
C ASP A 739 -13.84 -13.38 -10.85
N ASP A 740 -14.83 -13.15 -11.73
CA ASP A 740 -16.05 -14.00 -11.85
C ASP A 740 -16.15 -14.83 -13.14
N GLY A 741 -15.20 -14.75 -14.08
CA GLY A 741 -15.24 -15.48 -15.35
C GLY A 741 -16.38 -15.11 -16.31
N ILE A 742 -17.25 -14.15 -15.97
CA ILE A 742 -18.00 -13.38 -16.96
C ILE A 742 -17.08 -12.34 -17.60
N ASN A 743 -16.34 -11.59 -16.77
CA ASN A 743 -15.41 -10.58 -17.27
C ASN A 743 -13.91 -10.93 -17.08
N GLY A 744 -13.56 -11.95 -16.30
CA GLY A 744 -12.15 -12.26 -15.95
C GLY A 744 -11.73 -11.53 -14.67
N GLN A 745 -10.44 -11.21 -14.48
CA GLN A 745 -9.94 -10.35 -13.38
C GLN A 745 -10.28 -8.86 -13.62
N GLU A 746 -11.59 -8.67 -13.68
CA GLU A 746 -12.49 -7.53 -13.79
C GLU A 746 -13.48 -7.69 -12.59
N LEU A 747 -13.95 -6.60 -11.94
CA LEU A 747 -13.87 -6.60 -10.46
C LEU A 747 -15.12 -6.13 -9.67
N TRP A 748 -15.21 -6.49 -8.38
CA TRP A 748 -16.47 -6.82 -7.68
C TRP A 748 -16.82 -5.96 -6.45
N LYS A 749 -17.95 -6.20 -5.71
CA LYS A 749 -18.44 -5.25 -4.66
C LYS A 749 -19.10 -5.70 -3.35
N SER A 750 -18.82 -4.87 -2.33
CA SER A 750 -19.35 -4.86 -0.97
C SER A 750 -19.81 -3.44 -0.48
N ASP A 751 -20.05 -3.25 0.84
CA ASP A 751 -20.86 -2.22 1.51
C ASP A 751 -21.23 -2.60 2.97
N GLY A 752 -22.41 -2.15 3.42
CA GLY A 752 -22.92 -2.24 4.79
C GLY A 752 -24.37 -1.78 5.04
N THR A 753 -25.21 -1.50 4.03
CA THR A 753 -26.65 -1.26 4.22
C THR A 753 -27.54 -2.11 3.29
N PRO A 754 -28.85 -2.28 3.57
CA PRO A 754 -29.74 -3.11 2.75
C PRO A 754 -30.06 -2.59 1.33
N GLN A 755 -29.55 -1.44 0.90
CA GLN A 755 -29.87 -0.85 -0.42
C GLN A 755 -28.65 -0.76 -1.36
N GLY A 756 -28.89 -0.89 -2.67
CA GLY A 756 -27.90 -0.75 -3.75
C GLY A 756 -26.78 -1.81 -3.78
N THR A 757 -26.87 -2.76 -4.73
CA THR A 757 -25.73 -3.57 -5.19
C THR A 757 -25.99 -3.96 -6.68
N LEU A 758 -24.95 -4.10 -7.53
CA LEU A 758 -25.00 -3.68 -8.97
C LEU A 758 -24.03 -4.46 -9.91
N MET A 759 -24.23 -4.52 -11.26
CA MET A 759 -23.12 -4.63 -12.27
C MET A 759 -23.37 -4.46 -13.81
N ILE A 760 -22.48 -3.70 -14.46
CA ILE A 760 -21.96 -3.82 -15.85
C ILE A 760 -20.54 -3.19 -15.92
N LYS A 761 -19.81 -3.43 -17.03
CA LYS A 761 -18.35 -3.35 -17.30
C LYS A 761 -17.64 -4.69 -17.10
N ASP A 762 -16.67 -5.10 -17.91
CA ASP A 762 -16.16 -4.54 -19.18
C ASP A 762 -15.21 -3.31 -19.14
N ILE A 763 -14.12 -3.22 -18.34
CA ILE A 763 -13.11 -2.15 -18.57
C ILE A 763 -12.11 -2.57 -19.65
N VAL A 764 -11.52 -3.76 -19.51
CA VAL A 764 -11.26 -4.61 -20.65
C VAL A 764 -12.61 -5.26 -20.99
N GLU A 765 -13.15 -4.98 -22.18
CA GLU A 765 -14.54 -5.33 -22.45
C GLU A 765 -14.77 -6.83 -22.67
N GLY A 766 -15.88 -7.37 -22.13
CA GLY A 766 -16.17 -8.80 -22.13
C GLY A 766 -15.25 -9.58 -21.18
N ASN A 767 -15.01 -10.86 -21.50
CA ASN A 767 -14.26 -11.80 -20.65
C ASN A 767 -12.72 -11.64 -20.70
N GLY A 768 -12.25 -10.40 -20.81
CA GLY A 768 -10.83 -10.05 -20.84
C GLY A 768 -10.43 -9.36 -19.54
N SER A 769 -9.30 -9.75 -18.95
CA SER A 769 -8.88 -9.23 -17.64
C SER A 769 -7.98 -8.01 -17.77
N SER A 770 -8.24 -6.94 -17.00
CA SER A 770 -7.28 -5.85 -16.83
C SER A 770 -6.14 -6.26 -15.89
N ASN A 771 -6.37 -7.18 -14.93
CA ASN A 771 -5.41 -7.64 -13.92
C ASN A 771 -4.82 -6.52 -13.03
N PRO A 772 -5.64 -5.74 -12.31
CA PRO A 772 -5.16 -4.69 -11.41
C PRO A 772 -4.27 -5.20 -10.28
N LYS A 773 -3.12 -4.55 -10.12
CA LYS A 773 -2.10 -4.87 -9.10
C LYS A 773 -1.31 -3.61 -8.70
N ASN A 774 -0.50 -3.71 -7.65
CA ASN A 774 0.44 -2.66 -7.18
C ASN A 774 -0.23 -1.38 -6.59
N PHE A 775 -1.06 -1.49 -5.56
CA PHE A 775 -1.80 -0.34 -4.97
C PHE A 775 -0.90 0.46 -3.97
N CYS A 776 -0.96 1.81 -3.88
CA CYS A 776 -0.22 2.59 -2.82
C CYS A 776 -0.76 4.00 -2.46
N VAL A 777 -0.62 4.42 -1.19
CA VAL A 777 -1.44 5.42 -0.43
C VAL A 777 -1.17 6.92 -0.74
N VAL A 778 -1.54 7.45 -1.92
CA VAL A 778 -0.99 8.76 -2.43
C VAL A 778 -2.03 9.80 -2.89
N GLY A 779 -2.60 10.60 -1.91
CA GLY A 779 -5.18 11.47 -1.06
C GLY A 779 -6.59 10.70 -1.16
N ASN A 780 -7.31 10.51 -2.30
CA ASN A 780 -8.64 9.82 -2.27
C ASN A 780 -9.17 9.01 -3.52
N THR A 781 -8.59 7.85 -3.97
CA THR A 781 -8.99 6.97 -5.13
C THR A 781 -8.19 5.60 -5.36
N LEU A 782 -8.09 4.84 -6.50
CA LEU A 782 -7.17 3.64 -6.63
C LEU A 782 -6.29 3.43 -7.91
N TYR A 783 -4.97 3.25 -7.71
CA TYR A 783 -3.89 2.93 -8.68
C TYR A 783 -4.00 1.48 -9.10
N PHE A 784 -3.59 1.19 -10.32
CA PHE A 784 -3.08 -0.13 -10.63
C PHE A 784 -2.17 -0.18 -11.86
N SER A 785 -1.32 -1.19 -11.89
CA SER A 785 -0.77 -1.73 -13.13
C SER A 785 -1.81 -2.68 -13.71
N ALA A 786 -2.27 -2.47 -14.94
CA ALA A 786 -3.27 -3.31 -15.60
C ALA A 786 -3.20 -3.16 -17.12
N TYR A 787 -3.56 -4.20 -17.87
CA TYR A 787 -3.62 -4.21 -19.32
C TYR A 787 -4.93 -3.62 -19.85
N HIS A 788 -4.90 -2.99 -21.04
CA HIS A 788 -6.09 -2.86 -21.88
C HIS A 788 -5.76 -2.93 -23.39
N PRO A 789 -6.71 -3.29 -24.27
CA PRO A 789 -6.37 -3.91 -25.55
C PRO A 789 -5.71 -3.04 -26.61
N ARG A 790 -5.83 -1.70 -26.52
CA ARG A 790 -5.26 -0.82 -27.56
C ARG A 790 -3.87 -0.30 -27.22
N LEU A 791 -3.66 -0.04 -25.94
CA LEU A 791 -2.62 0.82 -25.38
C LEU A 791 -2.40 0.22 -23.98
N GLY A 792 -1.36 -0.62 -23.86
CA GLY A 792 -1.39 -1.91 -23.15
C GLY A 792 -1.48 -1.86 -21.64
N THR A 793 -0.49 -2.44 -20.96
CA THR A 793 -0.22 -2.21 -19.54
C THR A 793 0.39 -0.82 -19.36
N GLU A 794 -0.34 0.21 -19.76
CA GLU A 794 0.03 1.58 -19.43
C GLU A 794 -0.17 1.87 -17.94
N LEU A 795 0.22 3.05 -17.47
CA LEU A 795 -0.12 3.49 -16.11
C LEU A 795 -1.66 3.46 -15.98
N TRP A 796 -2.24 2.72 -15.02
CA TRP A 796 -3.69 2.44 -15.05
C TRP A 796 -4.47 2.81 -13.76
N LYS A 797 -5.74 3.18 -13.99
CA LYS A 797 -6.76 3.46 -12.99
C LYS A 797 -8.15 3.38 -13.65
N THR A 798 -9.15 2.88 -12.95
CA THR A 798 -10.38 3.67 -12.76
C THR A 798 -10.10 4.58 -11.57
N ASP A 799 -10.78 5.72 -11.42
CA ASP A 799 -10.73 6.52 -10.18
C ASP A 799 -11.38 5.77 -8.99
N GLY A 800 -11.30 4.43 -8.97
CA GLY A 800 -12.07 3.53 -8.14
C GLY A 800 -13.59 3.68 -8.28
N THR A 801 -14.09 4.15 -9.42
CA THR A 801 -15.39 4.84 -9.57
C THR A 801 -16.16 4.48 -10.90
N ALA A 802 -17.50 4.73 -11.02
CA ALA A 802 -18.55 4.60 -12.13
C ALA A 802 -19.26 5.80 -13.01
N GLY A 803 -18.56 6.75 -13.66
CA GLY A 803 -18.79 8.02 -14.40
C GLY A 803 -17.62 8.66 -15.28
N GLY A 804 -16.44 8.04 -15.49
CA GLY A 804 -15.43 8.13 -16.61
C GLY A 804 -14.53 6.93 -17.03
N THR A 805 -13.91 6.94 -18.23
CA THR A 805 -12.94 5.92 -18.75
C THR A 805 -12.15 6.37 -20.02
N VAL A 806 -10.84 6.10 -20.17
CA VAL A 806 -9.79 6.91 -19.51
C VAL A 806 -8.37 6.90 -20.14
N LEU A 807 -7.70 8.07 -20.03
CA LEU A 807 -6.30 8.45 -20.24
C LEU A 807 -5.79 9.36 -19.12
N VAL A 808 -4.46 9.51 -19.04
CA VAL A 808 -3.78 10.70 -18.50
C VAL A 808 -3.26 11.52 -19.68
N TYR A 809 -2.04 11.28 -20.12
CA TYR A 809 -1.40 11.64 -21.37
C TYR A 809 -0.09 10.81 -21.43
N ASN A 810 0.51 10.72 -22.60
CA ASN A 810 1.30 9.58 -23.08
C ASN A 810 2.52 9.22 -22.19
N LEU A 811 2.75 7.92 -21.96
CA LEU A 811 4.04 7.41 -21.46
C LEU A 811 4.76 6.60 -22.54
N ASN A 812 4.18 5.51 -23.06
CA ASN A 812 4.75 4.72 -24.15
C ASN A 812 4.13 5.17 -25.50
N ASP A 813 4.53 6.36 -25.94
CA ASP A 813 3.92 7.08 -27.07
C ASP A 813 4.36 6.53 -28.43
N GLU A 814 5.68 6.52 -28.70
CA GLU A 814 6.19 6.87 -30.03
C GLU A 814 6.21 5.77 -31.10
N ASN A 815 5.74 4.55 -30.81
CA ASN A 815 5.74 3.45 -31.79
C ASN A 815 4.32 3.03 -32.16
N ASP A 816 3.97 3.11 -33.45
CA ASP A 816 2.65 2.73 -34.01
C ASP A 816 2.50 1.19 -34.14
N SER A 817 2.84 0.48 -33.06
CA SER A 817 2.86 -1.00 -32.96
C SER A 817 1.92 -1.48 -31.86
N GLU A 818 1.28 -2.64 -32.06
CA GLU A 818 0.28 -3.21 -31.13
C GLU A 818 0.88 -3.74 -29.80
N LEU A 819 2.04 -3.24 -29.36
CA LEU A 819 2.84 -3.74 -28.24
C LEU A 819 3.29 -2.64 -27.25
N ASN A 820 2.69 -1.45 -27.28
CA ASN A 820 3.02 -0.35 -26.36
C ASN A 820 2.54 -0.65 -24.93
N ASP A 821 3.37 -1.37 -24.18
CA ASP A 821 3.11 -1.91 -22.84
C ASP A 821 4.13 -1.31 -21.85
N ALA A 822 3.86 -0.08 -21.36
CA ALA A 822 4.77 0.66 -20.48
C ALA A 822 5.10 -0.08 -19.16
N ASN A 823 4.23 -1.03 -18.80
CA ASN A 823 4.24 -1.87 -17.62
C ASN A 823 4.66 -1.17 -16.30
N PRO A 824 3.91 -0.15 -15.84
CA PRO A 824 4.24 0.52 -14.60
C PRO A 824 4.16 -0.41 -13.40
N THR A 825 5.25 -0.50 -12.65
CA THR A 825 5.44 -1.51 -11.60
C THR A 825 6.16 -0.95 -10.39
N GLN A 826 6.14 -1.71 -9.29
CA GLN A 826 6.89 -1.42 -8.06
C GLN A 826 6.47 -0.12 -7.33
N LEU A 827 5.39 0.50 -7.83
CA LEU A 827 4.54 1.56 -7.29
C LEU A 827 4.69 1.79 -5.77
N ILE A 828 5.36 2.87 -5.37
CA ILE A 828 5.55 3.20 -3.94
C ILE A 828 5.58 4.70 -3.62
N ASN A 829 4.89 5.03 -2.53
CA ASN A 829 4.70 6.35 -1.92
C ASN A 829 5.97 6.73 -1.10
N MET A 830 6.99 7.44 -1.63
CA MET A 830 8.23 7.98 -0.95
C MET A 830 8.37 9.53 -0.79
N ASN A 831 7.86 10.16 0.27
CA ASN A 831 7.55 11.62 0.41
C ASN A 831 7.06 12.41 -0.88
N GLY A 832 5.73 12.62 -1.18
CA GLY A 832 4.97 13.29 -2.32
C GLY A 832 3.96 12.65 -3.40
N THR A 833 4.32 11.81 -4.41
CA THR A 833 3.49 11.03 -5.37
C THR A 833 3.50 9.49 -5.12
N LEU A 834 3.18 8.64 -6.10
CA LEU A 834 3.80 7.32 -6.11
C LEU A 834 4.81 7.25 -7.25
N TYR A 835 6.04 6.90 -6.87
CA TYR A 835 7.08 6.55 -7.80
C TYR A 835 6.81 5.15 -8.34
N PHE A 836 7.21 4.90 -9.56
CA PHE A 836 6.99 3.64 -10.25
C PHE A 836 8.05 3.42 -11.31
N ALA A 837 8.43 2.17 -11.56
CA ALA A 837 9.25 1.85 -12.72
C ALA A 837 8.36 1.63 -13.94
N ALA A 838 8.70 2.18 -15.11
CA ALA A 838 7.95 2.04 -16.35
C ALA A 838 8.83 2.29 -17.59
N ASP A 839 8.37 1.84 -18.77
CA ASP A 839 9.02 2.06 -20.06
C ASP A 839 8.27 3.12 -20.89
N ASN A 840 8.96 4.21 -21.25
CA ASN A 840 8.40 5.29 -22.08
C ASN A 840 8.63 5.11 -23.59
N GLY A 841 9.23 4.00 -24.02
CA GLY A 841 9.56 3.72 -25.42
C GLY A 841 10.81 4.44 -25.95
N LEU A 842 11.47 5.26 -25.13
CA LEU A 842 12.66 6.05 -25.50
C LEU A 842 13.89 5.69 -24.65
N ASN A 843 13.71 5.58 -23.33
CA ASN A 843 14.75 5.33 -22.34
C ASN A 843 14.77 3.87 -21.85
N GLY A 844 13.83 3.04 -22.33
CA GLY A 844 13.56 1.73 -21.74
C GLY A 844 12.87 1.87 -20.38
N ASN A 845 12.87 0.78 -19.62
CA ASN A 845 12.27 0.75 -18.28
C ASN A 845 13.17 1.49 -17.28
N GLU A 846 12.66 2.58 -16.72
CA GLU A 846 13.33 3.50 -15.81
C GLU A 846 12.38 3.96 -14.69
N LEU A 847 12.82 4.83 -13.78
CA LEU A 847 12.00 5.32 -12.65
C LEU A 847 11.23 6.61 -12.97
N PHE A 848 9.92 6.63 -12.68
CA PHE A 848 8.94 7.69 -12.95
C PHE A 848 8.01 7.97 -11.74
N ASN A 849 7.02 8.88 -11.88
CA ASN A 849 6.26 9.53 -10.79
C ASN A 849 5.07 10.41 -11.30
N TYR A 850 4.05 10.76 -10.48
CA TYR A 850 2.80 11.44 -10.96
C TYR A 850 1.83 11.97 -9.85
N LYS A 851 1.39 13.25 -9.84
CA LYS A 851 0.63 13.89 -8.69
C LYS A 851 -0.75 14.61 -8.87
N PRO A 852 -1.35 14.97 -10.04
CA PRO A 852 -2.69 15.66 -10.19
C PRO A 852 -2.99 17.19 -9.90
N CYS A 853 -4.09 17.72 -9.28
CA CYS A 853 -4.38 19.22 -9.22
C CYS A 853 -5.32 19.83 -8.06
N PRO A 854 -4.83 20.68 -7.10
CA PRO A 854 -5.19 20.80 -5.10
C PRO A 854 -6.45 20.98 -4.26
N LEU A 855 -7.66 20.71 -4.74
CA LEU A 855 -8.90 20.65 -3.94
C LEU A 855 -9.44 21.98 -3.41
N THR A 856 -8.56 22.93 -3.09
CA THR A 856 -8.89 24.18 -2.39
C THR A 856 -8.30 25.41 -3.07
N GLY A 857 -7.97 25.28 -4.36
CA GLY A 857 -8.28 26.34 -5.32
C GLY A 857 -9.79 26.57 -5.24
N SER A 858 -10.17 27.61 -4.50
CA SER A 858 -11.51 27.81 -3.95
C SER A 858 -12.09 29.14 -4.42
N PHE A 859 -13.34 29.09 -4.84
CA PHE A 859 -13.92 30.09 -5.73
C PHE A 859 -15.04 30.87 -5.06
N ASN A 860 -15.02 32.20 -5.21
CA ASN A 860 -16.09 33.09 -4.79
C ASN A 860 -17.36 32.83 -5.63
N GLN A 861 -18.25 31.95 -5.16
CA GLN A 861 -19.57 31.79 -5.75
C GLN A 861 -20.45 33.03 -5.48
N TYR A 862 -20.92 33.68 -6.55
CA TYR A 862 -22.06 34.58 -6.48
C TYR A 862 -23.34 33.80 -6.79
N THR A 863 -24.26 33.76 -5.84
CA THR A 863 -25.54 33.04 -5.94
C THR A 863 -26.64 33.91 -6.57
N PHE A 864 -27.38 33.33 -7.53
CA PHE A 864 -28.74 33.76 -7.89
C PHE A 864 -29.59 32.51 -8.20
N ALA A 865 -30.75 32.41 -7.55
CA ALA A 865 -31.59 31.21 -7.53
C ALA A 865 -33.04 31.56 -7.09
N PRO A 866 -34.04 30.68 -7.27
CA PRO A 866 -34.00 29.36 -7.92
C PRO A 866 -34.67 29.34 -9.30
N SER A 867 -34.34 28.33 -10.11
CA SER A 867 -35.00 28.05 -11.39
C SER A 867 -34.79 26.59 -11.80
N TYR A 868 -35.87 25.83 -12.01
CA TYR A 868 -35.82 24.41 -12.35
C TYR A 868 -36.85 24.07 -13.44
N THR A 869 -36.44 23.29 -14.43
CA THR A 869 -37.27 22.87 -15.59
C THR A 869 -36.83 21.49 -16.08
N TYR A 870 -37.76 20.63 -16.48
CA TYR A 870 -37.46 19.38 -17.20
C TYR A 870 -38.42 19.19 -18.37
N HIS A 871 -37.87 18.80 -19.52
CA HIS A 871 -38.35 17.70 -20.37
C HIS A 871 -37.17 17.24 -21.26
N ALA A 872 -37.16 15.97 -21.63
CA ALA A 872 -35.92 15.21 -21.85
C ALA A 872 -35.57 14.92 -23.33
N VAL A 873 -34.45 14.19 -23.47
CA VAL A 873 -34.07 13.24 -24.54
C VAL A 873 -33.01 13.72 -25.56
N GLN A 874 -31.97 12.86 -25.68
CA GLN A 874 -30.96 12.69 -26.73
C GLN A 874 -29.83 13.73 -26.90
N THR A 875 -28.72 13.42 -26.22
CA THR A 875 -27.34 13.68 -26.65
C THR A 875 -27.04 13.00 -28.00
N ILE A 876 -26.06 13.56 -28.74
CA ILE A 876 -25.44 12.93 -29.91
C ILE A 876 -23.94 12.84 -29.64
N GLU A 877 -23.42 11.62 -29.60
CA GLU A 877 -22.00 11.32 -29.73
C GLU A 877 -21.61 11.34 -31.21
N ALA A 878 -20.48 11.96 -31.56
CA ALA A 878 -19.82 11.75 -32.86
C ALA A 878 -18.40 12.36 -32.86
N TYR A 879 -17.36 11.54 -32.67
CA TYR A 879 -15.95 11.91 -32.92
C TYR A 879 -15.60 12.05 -34.42
N HIS A 880 -16.54 12.57 -35.22
CA HIS A 880 -16.44 12.71 -36.66
C HIS A 880 -15.50 13.84 -37.08
N LYS A 881 -14.72 13.60 -38.14
CA LYS A 881 -13.74 14.55 -38.71
C LYS A 881 -14.18 14.82 -40.16
N ILE A 882 -14.60 16.06 -40.45
CA ILE A 882 -15.70 16.34 -41.42
C ILE A 882 -15.23 17.12 -42.68
N THR A 883 -15.86 16.85 -43.84
CA THR A 883 -15.54 17.43 -45.15
C THR A 883 -16.43 18.61 -45.58
N GLN A 884 -15.90 19.39 -46.53
CA GLN A 884 -16.32 20.75 -46.89
C GLN A 884 -17.78 20.87 -47.41
N GLY A 885 -18.48 21.94 -46.99
CA GLY A 885 -19.78 22.33 -47.55
C GLY A 885 -21.02 22.08 -46.67
N ARG A 886 -20.85 21.78 -45.38
CA ARG A 886 -21.94 21.67 -44.38
C ARG A 886 -21.57 22.37 -43.08
N THR A 887 -22.57 22.84 -42.33
CA THR A 887 -22.38 23.61 -41.09
C THR A 887 -23.42 23.24 -40.03
N LEU A 888 -23.02 23.13 -38.77
CA LEU A 888 -23.91 22.96 -37.62
C LEU A 888 -24.59 24.29 -37.25
N ASN A 889 -25.76 24.23 -36.59
CA ASN A 889 -26.41 25.37 -35.95
C ASN A 889 -26.84 25.00 -34.53
N TYR A 890 -26.49 25.84 -33.55
CA TYR A 890 -26.94 25.73 -32.16
C TYR A 890 -27.16 27.14 -31.60
N PHE A 891 -28.32 27.41 -31.00
CA PHE A 891 -28.72 28.73 -30.51
C PHE A 891 -29.63 28.61 -29.27
N ALA A 892 -29.42 29.34 -28.18
CA ALA A 892 -28.23 30.10 -27.81
C ALA A 892 -28.17 30.23 -26.28
N GLY A 893 -27.11 29.65 -25.67
CA GLY A 893 -26.68 29.93 -24.29
C GLY A 893 -25.23 30.42 -24.10
N ASN A 894 -24.45 30.89 -25.08
CA ASN A 894 -24.82 31.47 -26.37
C ASN A 894 -24.15 30.75 -27.56
N SER A 895 -22.87 30.40 -27.49
CA SER A 895 -22.05 29.86 -28.60
C SER A 895 -21.05 28.79 -28.15
N VAL A 896 -20.63 27.92 -29.07
CA VAL A 896 -19.70 26.78 -28.83
C VAL A 896 -18.25 27.17 -29.15
N LEU A 897 -17.29 26.61 -28.41
CA LEU A 897 -15.85 26.91 -28.47
C LEU A 897 -15.06 25.88 -29.33
N LEU A 898 -13.78 26.15 -29.58
CA LEU A 898 -12.81 25.25 -30.25
C LEU A 898 -11.49 25.19 -29.45
N THR A 899 -10.72 24.12 -29.63
CA THR A 899 -9.45 23.83 -28.94
C THR A 899 -8.23 24.57 -29.52
N PRO A 900 -7.05 24.53 -28.87
CA PRO A 900 -5.80 25.05 -29.43
C PRO A 900 -5.44 24.44 -30.78
N GLY A 901 -4.86 25.25 -31.68
CA GLY A 901 -4.38 24.84 -33.02
C GLY A 901 -5.25 25.28 -34.20
N PHE A 902 -6.51 25.69 -33.99
CA PHE A 902 -7.37 26.20 -35.06
C PHE A 902 -6.91 27.57 -35.61
N SER A 903 -7.09 27.80 -36.91
CA SER A 903 -6.93 29.13 -37.55
C SER A 903 -8.15 29.48 -38.42
N VAL A 904 -8.48 30.77 -38.50
CA VAL A 904 -9.63 31.29 -39.27
C VAL A 904 -9.17 32.48 -40.12
N SER A 905 -9.12 32.30 -41.44
CA SER A 905 -9.04 33.43 -42.37
C SER A 905 -10.44 33.83 -42.79
N ALA A 906 -10.86 35.05 -42.42
CA ALA A 906 -12.16 35.57 -42.81
C ALA A 906 -12.10 36.15 -44.23
N ASN A 907 -13.04 35.75 -45.08
CA ASN A 907 -13.52 36.64 -46.12
C ASN A 907 -15.05 36.59 -46.18
N ASP A 908 -15.61 37.78 -46.37
CA ASP A 908 -17.03 38.11 -46.47
C ASP A 908 -17.96 37.96 -45.26
N ALA A 909 -19.02 38.76 -45.35
CA ALA A 909 -19.80 39.28 -44.25
C ALA A 909 -21.13 38.54 -44.01
N VAL A 910 -21.85 39.00 -42.99
CA VAL A 910 -23.19 38.56 -42.56
C VAL A 910 -23.19 37.29 -41.70
N SER A 911 -23.21 37.46 -40.38
CA SER A 911 -24.45 37.24 -39.63
C SER A 911 -24.36 37.80 -38.20
N THR A 912 -25.50 38.18 -37.64
CA THR A 912 -25.64 38.79 -36.32
C THR A 912 -26.19 37.80 -35.30
N ARG A 913 -25.58 37.74 -34.09
CA ARG A 913 -26.20 37.82 -32.74
C ARG A 913 -25.38 37.05 -31.70
N ASN A 914 -25.01 37.75 -30.62
CA ASN A 914 -24.59 37.27 -29.30
C ASN A 914 -23.74 35.98 -29.23
N ASN A 915 -22.44 36.14 -29.05
CA ASN A 915 -21.49 35.07 -28.72
C ASN A 915 -21.10 35.15 -27.24
N VAL A 916 -21.18 34.03 -26.51
CA VAL A 916 -20.73 33.81 -25.12
C VAL A 916 -20.54 32.31 -24.95
N PHE A 917 -19.37 31.88 -24.45
CA PHE A 917 -18.89 30.50 -24.58
C PHE A 917 -18.77 29.77 -23.23
N ARG A 918 -18.79 28.42 -23.27
CA ARG A 918 -18.21 27.57 -22.22
C ARG A 918 -16.72 27.38 -22.51
N ALA A 919 -15.88 27.65 -21.53
CA ALA A 919 -14.50 27.16 -21.46
C ALA A 919 -14.34 26.49 -20.09
N GLU A 920 -13.66 25.34 -20.06
CA GLU A 920 -13.37 24.60 -18.82
C GLU A 920 -11.87 24.36 -18.79
N ALA A 921 -11.22 24.87 -17.74
CA ALA A 921 -9.77 24.87 -17.67
C ALA A 921 -9.26 23.51 -17.19
N ARG A 922 -8.66 22.74 -18.10
CA ARG A 922 -7.53 21.87 -17.75
C ARG A 922 -6.32 22.77 -17.55
N GLY A 923 -6.08 23.20 -16.32
CA GLY A 923 -5.01 24.14 -16.01
C GLY A 923 -5.03 24.60 -14.55
N CYS A 924 -4.05 24.16 -13.77
CA CYS A 924 -3.66 24.77 -12.51
C CYS A 924 -2.75 25.99 -12.75
N ASN A 925 -3.27 26.91 -13.57
CA ASN A 925 -3.01 28.36 -13.61
C ASN A 925 -3.92 28.99 -14.67
#